data_AF-A0A182PSN7-F1
#
_entry.id   AF-A0A182PSN7-F1
#
_cell.length_a   1.000
_cell.length_b   1.000
_cell.length_c   1.000
_cell.angle_alpha   90.00
_cell.angle_beta   90.00
_cell.angle_gamma   90.00
#
_symmetry.space_group_name_H-M   'P 1'
#
loop_
_entity.id
_entity.type
_entity.pdbx_description
1 polymer ?
#
loop_
_entity_poly.entity_id
_entity_poly.type
_entity_poly.pdbx_seq_one_letter_code
_entity_poly.pdbx_strand_id
1 'polypeptide(L)'
;MKSFPTLAVIAIFAVVCSLNAFAQATVVESCGATRSLVPIEENVVEISNCEKGPCRLKRRTSVSINQKFTPTEDVKSLSTTVFAKIVGLPLPFVGVDGTSACPYLYAEDGTTKLECPLKAGVPVVYKRSFDVLEIYPKIPSMTIHWELQTKSGRSITCFEVPAKIVMFHTLIVTVHTIHLFGLTQAMVELPAVPVYVMYERFQQNNGSDILDASNLRIRKFNRTLTVFDGTLELLRDLDNSYAFSILLSYSTLGNNQFIRSPFRIPEQHVCTFFNTTYRDYYKFYRNTTNLPEPGECPIAARQFYVRNKVLDSKLINNYFQPGLWRVDILILKRGNQQPLVIALALFLPGDGLLRVMLDFDRYEMVNGTEYINMEKFRVRKYNRTLSAMNGTGVVLVDLDNRFMFGVDFARSAQGNNQFNAYPMKLASKPFCEFINQYYREYQHLFLKYTNLPFVSEEGLCPFPKGTYWAKDAHIDTSSIPPVVPEGLWRCTVDMVERATGVLISRSLMYVRLTKELAMYPFVLTTAFATALILIVPGDGLLRVILDFDRWEVYNGSAFFNMEKFRVRKYNRTLSVMNGTGVLLVDLDNRYSYGVHFARSAQGNNQFNAYPMKLASKPFCEFINQYYRDYQHLFLKYTNLPFVPEEGLCPFPKGTYWAKDAHIDSSVIPVVVPEGLWRCTTDLTDTETGELVARVALLVTAVIAFYQLDPSAGLMKVIVDFDRWEHINGSDIFNVEKLRVRKYNRTLSVLNGTGVLLVDLSDKYEYGLSFARSAQGNSQYDAYPMKLASRPFCEFIKTHYHDYQHLFLNFTNLPFVPDEGLCPFPKGEYWVKDAYIDSSVIPIVVPEGFWRATTELRLIATGEIVARGAMYVKLTKEIVAVTMLVTQPKT
;
A
#
# COMPACT_ATOMS: atom_id res chain seq x y z
N MET A 1 -28.75 -42.55 42.01
CA MET A 1 -29.83 -42.97 41.08
C MET A 1 -30.57 -41.70 40.67
N LYS A 2 -30.61 -41.20 39.43
CA LYS A 2 -30.47 -41.79 38.10
C LYS A 2 -30.02 -40.67 37.13
N SER A 3 -28.97 -40.93 36.35
CA SER A 3 -28.60 -40.19 35.14
C SER A 3 -29.44 -40.71 33.97
N PHE A 4 -30.43 -39.94 33.51
CA PHE A 4 -31.28 -40.35 32.38
C PHE A 4 -31.59 -39.29 31.29
N PRO A 5 -31.19 -38.00 31.33
CA PRO A 5 -31.51 -37.11 30.21
C PRO A 5 -30.41 -37.01 29.14
N THR A 6 -29.17 -37.46 29.41
CA THR A 6 -28.02 -37.21 28.51
C THR A 6 -27.90 -38.18 27.32
N LEU A 7 -28.49 -39.37 27.39
CA LEU A 7 -28.41 -40.38 26.32
C LEU A 7 -29.43 -40.17 25.19
N ALA A 8 -30.59 -39.54 25.47
CA ALA A 8 -31.63 -39.30 24.46
C ALA A 8 -31.24 -38.19 23.47
N VAL A 9 -30.44 -37.20 23.91
CA VAL A 9 -30.04 -36.06 23.07
C VAL A 9 -28.96 -36.45 22.06
N ILE A 10 -28.08 -37.40 22.39
CA ILE A 10 -27.00 -37.86 21.51
C ILE A 10 -27.54 -38.75 20.37
N ALA A 11 -28.58 -39.55 20.63
CA ALA A 11 -29.19 -40.40 19.60
C ALA A 11 -29.97 -39.59 18.54
N ILE A 12 -30.60 -38.49 18.92
CA ILE A 12 -31.36 -37.62 17.99
C ILE A 12 -30.41 -36.83 17.07
N PHE A 13 -29.23 -36.42 17.57
CA PHE A 13 -28.23 -35.71 16.76
C PHE A 13 -27.52 -36.62 15.73
N ALA A 14 -27.36 -37.91 16.02
CA ALA A 14 -26.77 -38.88 15.09
C ALA A 14 -27.70 -39.26 13.92
N VAL A 15 -29.03 -39.28 14.14
CA VAL A 15 -30.02 -39.61 13.11
C VAL A 15 -30.27 -38.43 12.15
N VAL A 16 -30.14 -37.18 12.61
CA VAL A 16 -30.28 -36.00 11.74
C VAL A 16 -29.06 -35.79 10.84
N CYS A 17 -27.87 -36.20 11.26
CA CYS A 17 -26.65 -36.14 10.45
C CYS A 17 -26.56 -37.23 9.35
N SER A 18 -27.40 -38.27 9.38
CA SER A 18 -27.35 -39.38 8.42
C SER A 18 -28.35 -39.27 7.26
N LEU A 19 -29.15 -38.20 7.18
CA LEU A 19 -30.23 -38.05 6.18
C LEU A 19 -29.98 -37.02 5.05
N ASN A 20 -28.80 -36.39 4.97
CA ASN A 20 -28.49 -35.44 3.88
C ASN A 20 -27.27 -35.88 3.04
N ALA A 21 -27.37 -37.05 2.40
CA ALA A 21 -26.46 -37.44 1.34
C ALA A 21 -27.23 -38.04 0.15
N PHE A 22 -28.15 -37.27 -0.42
CA PHE A 22 -28.54 -37.49 -1.80
C PHE A 22 -27.53 -36.74 -2.68
N ALA A 23 -26.58 -37.47 -3.27
CA ALA A 23 -25.72 -36.93 -4.32
C ALA A 23 -26.58 -36.68 -5.56
N GLN A 24 -27.05 -35.45 -5.76
CA GLN A 24 -27.69 -35.04 -7.01
C GLN A 24 -26.62 -34.60 -8.01
N ALA A 25 -26.83 -34.92 -9.29
CA ALA A 25 -25.95 -34.51 -10.37
C ALA A 25 -25.88 -32.98 -10.49
N THR A 26 -24.69 -32.45 -10.74
CA THR A 26 -24.45 -31.01 -10.93
C THR A 26 -25.03 -30.56 -12.26
N VAL A 27 -25.82 -29.48 -12.26
CA VAL A 27 -26.32 -28.87 -13.50
C VAL A 27 -25.18 -28.19 -14.25
N VAL A 28 -24.92 -28.62 -15.49
CA VAL A 28 -23.84 -28.15 -16.37
C VAL A 28 -24.38 -27.75 -17.74
N GLU A 29 -23.65 -26.86 -18.44
CA GLU A 29 -24.01 -26.35 -19.77
C GLU A 29 -23.13 -27.00 -20.86
N SER A 30 -23.65 -27.10 -22.08
CA SER A 30 -22.86 -27.58 -23.23
C SER A 30 -21.87 -26.50 -23.69
N CYS A 31 -20.67 -26.91 -24.09
CA CYS A 31 -19.72 -26.02 -24.76
C CYS A 31 -20.29 -25.60 -26.13
N GLY A 32 -20.56 -24.31 -26.33
CA GLY A 32 -21.09 -23.82 -27.60
C GLY A 32 -20.11 -24.02 -28.77
N ALA A 33 -20.62 -24.46 -29.92
CA ALA A 33 -19.93 -24.69 -31.21
C ALA A 33 -18.97 -25.91 -31.32
N THR A 34 -18.57 -26.56 -30.23
CA THR A 34 -17.84 -27.84 -30.29
C THR A 34 -18.83 -29.00 -30.35
N ARG A 35 -18.86 -29.74 -31.47
CA ARG A 35 -19.61 -31.01 -31.59
C ARG A 35 -18.89 -32.07 -30.75
N SER A 36 -19.08 -32.06 -29.43
CA SER A 36 -18.66 -33.18 -28.58
C SER A 36 -19.34 -34.46 -29.08
N LEU A 37 -18.60 -35.56 -29.08
CA LEU A 37 -19.12 -36.83 -29.58
C LEU A 37 -20.23 -37.41 -28.69
N VAL A 38 -20.23 -37.02 -27.41
CA VAL A 38 -21.28 -37.34 -26.46
C VAL A 38 -22.04 -36.05 -26.13
N PRO A 39 -23.36 -35.97 -26.37
CA PRO A 39 -24.19 -34.84 -25.94
C PRO A 39 -24.14 -34.66 -24.41
N ILE A 40 -24.21 -33.41 -23.93
CA ILE A 40 -24.17 -33.13 -22.49
C ILE A 40 -25.34 -33.79 -21.73
N GLU A 41 -26.48 -33.96 -22.40
CA GLU A 41 -27.70 -34.58 -21.86
C GLU A 41 -27.50 -36.06 -21.48
N GLU A 42 -26.52 -36.74 -22.08
CA GLU A 42 -26.15 -38.12 -21.80
C GLU A 42 -25.01 -38.23 -20.76
N ASN A 43 -24.45 -37.10 -20.30
CA ASN A 43 -23.39 -37.06 -19.31
C ASN A 43 -23.96 -36.82 -17.91
N VAL A 44 -23.54 -37.62 -16.92
CA VAL A 44 -23.83 -37.33 -15.50
C VAL A 44 -22.56 -36.78 -14.86
N VAL A 45 -22.58 -35.50 -14.50
CA VAL A 45 -21.45 -34.81 -13.84
C VAL A 45 -21.79 -34.55 -12.38
N GLU A 46 -20.89 -34.92 -11.48
CA GLU A 46 -20.97 -34.63 -10.05
C GLU A 46 -19.72 -33.88 -9.61
N ILE A 47 -19.89 -32.67 -9.07
CA ILE A 47 -18.80 -31.85 -8.53
C ILE A 47 -18.99 -31.73 -7.02
N SER A 48 -17.94 -32.01 -6.24
CA SER A 48 -18.00 -31.98 -4.78
C SER A 48 -18.49 -30.62 -4.26
N ASN A 49 -19.53 -30.65 -3.42
CA ASN A 49 -20.17 -29.46 -2.82
C ASN A 49 -20.75 -28.47 -3.85
N CYS A 50 -21.18 -28.94 -5.03
CA CYS A 50 -21.86 -28.11 -6.03
C CYS A 50 -23.01 -28.87 -6.73
N GLU A 51 -24.25 -28.59 -6.32
CA GLU A 51 -25.46 -29.13 -6.97
C GLU A 51 -25.92 -28.22 -8.13
N LYS A 52 -25.94 -26.89 -7.90
CA LYS A 52 -26.30 -25.88 -8.90
C LYS A 52 -25.28 -24.75 -8.89
N GLY A 53 -24.82 -24.35 -10.07
CA GLY A 53 -23.89 -23.24 -10.22
C GLY A 53 -24.48 -21.90 -9.72
N PRO A 54 -23.64 -20.94 -9.28
CA PRO A 54 -22.19 -20.94 -9.38
C PRO A 54 -21.46 -21.74 -8.27
N CYS A 55 -20.61 -22.69 -8.67
CA CYS A 55 -19.83 -23.53 -7.74
C CYS A 55 -18.84 -22.72 -6.91
N ARG A 56 -18.80 -22.97 -5.59
CA ARG A 56 -17.91 -22.27 -4.64
C ARG A 56 -16.60 -23.01 -4.45
N LEU A 57 -15.55 -22.58 -5.15
CA LEU A 57 -14.20 -23.13 -5.01
C LEU A 57 -13.46 -22.41 -3.87
N LYS A 58 -13.22 -23.09 -2.75
CA LYS A 58 -12.50 -22.51 -1.60
C LYS A 58 -11.00 -22.67 -1.81
N ARG A 59 -10.21 -21.60 -1.64
CA ARG A 59 -8.74 -21.71 -1.63
C ARG A 59 -8.25 -22.67 -0.54
N ARG A 60 -7.12 -23.33 -0.78
CA ARG A 60 -6.51 -24.35 0.08
C ARG A 60 -7.44 -25.55 0.34
N THR A 61 -8.31 -25.88 -0.61
CA THR A 61 -9.16 -27.08 -0.55
C THR A 61 -9.04 -27.90 -1.81
N SER A 62 -9.38 -29.19 -1.72
CA SER A 62 -9.44 -30.11 -2.85
C SER A 62 -10.89 -30.29 -3.30
N VAL A 63 -11.11 -30.34 -4.61
CA VAL A 63 -12.42 -30.52 -5.25
C VAL A 63 -12.36 -31.78 -6.09
N SER A 64 -13.37 -32.64 -5.97
CA SER A 64 -13.49 -33.86 -6.78
C SER A 64 -14.61 -33.74 -7.81
N ILE A 65 -14.37 -34.34 -8.97
CA ILE A 65 -15.30 -34.44 -10.09
C ILE A 65 -15.46 -35.91 -10.44
N ASN A 66 -16.71 -36.35 -10.56
CA ASN A 66 -17.08 -37.63 -11.15
C ASN A 66 -17.92 -37.34 -12.40
N GLN A 67 -17.52 -37.86 -13.56
CA GLN A 67 -18.26 -37.74 -14.81
C GLN A 67 -18.54 -39.13 -15.37
N LYS A 68 -19.80 -39.47 -15.61
CA LYS A 68 -20.20 -40.69 -16.32
C LYS A 68 -20.53 -40.34 -17.77
N PHE A 69 -19.96 -41.08 -18.71
CA PHE A 69 -20.21 -40.89 -20.14
C PHE A 69 -20.00 -42.19 -20.91
N THR A 70 -20.59 -42.29 -22.11
CA THR A 70 -20.45 -43.44 -22.99
C THR A 70 -19.80 -42.99 -24.30
N PRO A 71 -18.56 -43.41 -24.61
CA PRO A 71 -17.89 -43.02 -25.85
C PRO A 71 -18.58 -43.67 -27.05
N THR A 72 -18.78 -42.91 -28.12
CA THR A 72 -19.43 -43.39 -29.37
C THR A 72 -18.46 -44.09 -30.33
N GLU A 73 -17.15 -43.92 -30.12
CA GLU A 73 -16.07 -44.51 -30.93
C GLU A 73 -14.95 -45.03 -30.00
N ASP A 74 -14.06 -45.88 -30.52
CA ASP A 74 -12.91 -46.40 -29.77
C ASP A 74 -11.88 -45.29 -29.47
N VAL A 75 -11.56 -45.07 -28.20
CA VAL A 75 -10.67 -43.98 -27.76
C VAL A 75 -9.32 -44.52 -27.30
N LYS A 76 -8.28 -44.37 -28.14
CA LYS A 76 -6.92 -44.86 -27.83
C LYS A 76 -6.17 -44.09 -26.75
N SER A 77 -6.46 -42.81 -26.60
CA SER A 77 -5.79 -41.94 -25.62
C SER A 77 -6.66 -40.73 -25.34
N LEU A 78 -6.74 -40.33 -24.08
CA LEU A 78 -7.58 -39.24 -23.61
C LEU A 78 -6.77 -38.28 -22.74
N SER A 79 -6.96 -36.99 -22.95
CA SER A 79 -6.30 -35.90 -22.21
C SER A 79 -7.35 -34.93 -21.68
N THR A 80 -7.04 -34.30 -20.55
CA THR A 80 -7.93 -33.37 -19.86
C THR A 80 -7.51 -31.93 -20.14
N THR A 81 -8.44 -31.10 -20.60
CA THR A 81 -8.26 -29.65 -20.82
C THR A 81 -9.20 -28.89 -19.90
N VAL A 82 -8.65 -28.12 -18.96
CA VAL A 82 -9.45 -27.48 -17.90
C VAL A 82 -8.95 -26.07 -17.61
N PHE A 83 -9.83 -25.09 -17.84
CA PHE A 83 -9.53 -23.70 -17.57
C PHE A 83 -10.80 -22.91 -17.22
N ALA A 84 -10.65 -21.86 -16.43
CA ALA A 84 -11.69 -20.87 -16.21
C ALA A 84 -11.62 -19.78 -17.29
N LYS A 85 -12.74 -19.50 -17.94
CA LYS A 85 -12.91 -18.37 -18.87
C LYS A 85 -13.12 -17.10 -18.06
N ILE A 86 -12.16 -16.18 -18.13
CA ILE A 86 -12.18 -14.90 -17.40
C ILE A 86 -11.90 -13.77 -18.39
N VAL A 87 -12.92 -12.99 -18.76
CA VAL A 87 -12.81 -11.75 -19.59
C VAL A 87 -11.77 -11.88 -20.72
N GLY A 88 -11.87 -12.96 -21.52
CA GLY A 88 -11.01 -13.20 -22.68
C GLY A 88 -9.61 -13.81 -22.42
N LEU A 89 -9.26 -14.21 -21.20
CA LEU A 89 -8.02 -14.95 -20.89
C LEU A 89 -8.34 -16.26 -20.13
N PRO A 90 -7.85 -17.43 -20.58
CA PRO A 90 -8.06 -18.68 -19.87
C PRO A 90 -7.14 -18.79 -18.64
N LEU A 91 -7.72 -19.10 -17.48
CA LEU A 91 -6.99 -19.43 -16.25
C LEU A 91 -6.98 -20.95 -16.06
N PRO A 92 -5.88 -21.65 -16.37
CA PRO A 92 -5.80 -23.11 -16.21
C PRO A 92 -5.73 -23.52 -14.74
N PHE A 93 -6.26 -24.71 -14.45
CA PHE A 93 -6.07 -25.37 -13.17
C PHE A 93 -4.80 -26.22 -13.20
N VAL A 94 -3.77 -25.74 -12.51
CA VAL A 94 -2.45 -26.36 -12.33
C VAL A 94 -2.60 -27.80 -11.82
N GLY A 95 -1.90 -28.73 -12.47
CA GLY A 95 -1.93 -30.16 -12.13
C GLY A 95 -3.06 -30.95 -12.79
N VAL A 96 -4.00 -30.27 -13.47
CA VAL A 96 -5.15 -30.90 -14.13
C VAL A 96 -5.12 -30.71 -15.65
N ASP A 97 -4.91 -29.46 -16.05
CA ASP A 97 -4.88 -29.05 -17.44
C ASP A 97 -3.67 -29.66 -18.19
N GLY A 98 -3.93 -30.31 -19.33
CA GLY A 98 -2.91 -30.89 -20.21
C GLY A 98 -2.38 -32.28 -19.81
N THR A 99 -2.99 -32.94 -18.81
CA THR A 99 -2.55 -34.27 -18.35
C THR A 99 -3.38 -35.42 -18.97
N SER A 100 -2.84 -36.64 -18.95
CA SER A 100 -3.58 -37.85 -19.38
C SER A 100 -4.79 -38.13 -18.46
N ALA A 101 -5.95 -38.38 -19.06
CA ALA A 101 -7.17 -38.76 -18.35
C ALA A 101 -7.27 -40.28 -18.11
N CYS A 102 -6.53 -41.10 -18.87
CA CYS A 102 -6.61 -42.56 -18.83
C CYS A 102 -6.42 -43.18 -17.43
N PRO A 103 -5.51 -42.70 -16.56
CA PRO A 103 -5.32 -43.28 -15.22
C PRO A 103 -6.50 -43.06 -14.25
N TYR A 104 -7.45 -42.22 -14.63
CA TYR A 104 -8.57 -41.75 -13.80
C TYR A 104 -9.92 -42.28 -14.29
N LEU A 105 -9.90 -43.30 -15.14
CA LEU A 105 -11.10 -43.94 -15.69
C LEU A 105 -11.43 -45.21 -14.90
N TYR A 106 -12.72 -45.43 -14.72
CA TYR A 106 -13.29 -46.55 -13.98
C TYR A 106 -14.45 -47.13 -14.76
N ALA A 107 -14.75 -48.41 -14.54
CA ALA A 107 -15.96 -49.04 -15.04
C ALA A 107 -17.21 -48.44 -14.37
N GLU A 108 -18.39 -48.83 -14.83
CA GLU A 108 -19.68 -48.33 -14.32
C GLU A 108 -19.86 -48.56 -12.80
N ASP A 109 -19.21 -49.59 -12.24
CA ASP A 109 -19.15 -49.87 -10.80
C ASP A 109 -18.42 -48.79 -9.98
N GLY A 110 -17.67 -47.90 -10.64
CA GLY A 110 -16.90 -46.82 -10.04
C GLY A 110 -15.70 -47.26 -9.20
N THR A 111 -15.32 -48.55 -9.23
CA THR A 111 -14.22 -49.12 -8.42
C THR A 111 -13.17 -49.82 -9.28
N THR A 112 -13.58 -50.46 -10.38
CA THR A 112 -12.67 -51.14 -11.31
C THR A 112 -11.97 -50.11 -12.19
N LYS A 113 -10.65 -49.97 -12.06
CA LYS A 113 -9.87 -49.05 -12.91
C LYS A 113 -9.81 -49.55 -14.35
N LEU A 114 -10.04 -48.64 -15.29
CA LEU A 114 -9.89 -48.84 -16.73
C LEU A 114 -8.69 -48.05 -17.23
N GLU A 115 -7.96 -48.61 -18.19
CA GLU A 115 -6.93 -47.88 -18.95
C GLU A 115 -7.38 -47.74 -20.42
N CYS A 116 -6.84 -46.73 -21.12
CA CYS A 116 -7.05 -46.60 -22.55
C CYS A 116 -6.33 -47.75 -23.28
N PRO A 117 -6.92 -48.35 -24.34
CA PRO A 117 -8.04 -47.84 -25.15
C PRO A 117 -9.44 -48.15 -24.60
N LEU A 118 -10.35 -47.16 -24.70
CA LEU A 118 -11.77 -47.35 -24.41
C LEU A 118 -12.50 -47.89 -25.64
N LYS A 119 -13.48 -48.76 -25.42
CA LYS A 119 -14.34 -49.31 -26.48
C LYS A 119 -15.61 -48.48 -26.65
N ALA A 120 -16.04 -48.30 -27.90
CA ALA A 120 -17.31 -47.68 -28.22
C ALA A 120 -18.50 -48.37 -27.52
N GLY A 121 -19.46 -47.59 -27.03
CA GLY A 121 -20.72 -48.06 -26.44
C GLY A 121 -20.64 -48.58 -25.00
N VAL A 122 -19.45 -48.62 -24.38
CA VAL A 122 -19.29 -49.07 -22.98
C VAL A 122 -19.27 -47.87 -22.03
N PRO A 123 -20.19 -47.76 -21.05
CA PRO A 123 -20.22 -46.64 -20.12
C PRO A 123 -18.96 -46.63 -19.24
N VAL A 124 -18.39 -45.44 -19.06
CA VAL A 124 -17.18 -45.23 -18.25
C VAL A 124 -17.37 -44.08 -17.26
N VAL A 125 -16.71 -44.18 -16.11
CA VAL A 125 -16.73 -43.17 -15.06
C VAL A 125 -15.35 -42.55 -14.90
N TYR A 126 -15.24 -41.27 -15.20
CA TYR A 126 -14.04 -40.47 -14.97
C TYR A 126 -14.08 -39.85 -13.57
N LYS A 127 -13.09 -40.12 -12.72
CA LYS A 127 -12.99 -39.57 -11.37
C LYS A 127 -11.68 -38.84 -11.16
N ARG A 128 -11.75 -37.55 -10.82
CA ARG A 128 -10.53 -36.75 -10.59
C ARG A 128 -10.70 -35.75 -9.46
N SER A 129 -9.65 -35.58 -8.66
CA SER A 129 -9.54 -34.49 -7.69
C SER A 129 -8.46 -33.49 -8.10
N PHE A 130 -8.65 -32.23 -7.69
CA PHE A 130 -7.68 -31.17 -7.89
C PHE A 130 -7.75 -30.11 -6.81
N ASP A 131 -6.61 -29.47 -6.57
CA ASP A 131 -6.48 -28.49 -5.50
C ASP A 131 -6.70 -27.07 -5.99
N VAL A 132 -7.53 -26.34 -5.25
CA VAL A 132 -7.73 -24.90 -5.43
C VAL A 132 -6.63 -24.19 -4.64
N LEU A 133 -5.46 -24.07 -5.27
CA LEU A 133 -4.25 -23.45 -4.71
C LEU A 133 -4.47 -22.00 -4.27
N GLU A 134 -3.66 -21.57 -3.31
CA GLU A 134 -3.67 -20.19 -2.79
C GLU A 134 -3.29 -19.14 -3.84
N ILE A 135 -2.49 -19.53 -4.85
CA ILE A 135 -2.07 -18.66 -5.94
C ILE A 135 -3.23 -18.20 -6.83
N TYR A 136 -4.37 -18.91 -6.84
CA TYR A 136 -5.51 -18.51 -7.67
C TYR A 136 -6.20 -17.27 -7.09
N PRO A 137 -6.45 -16.21 -7.88
CA PRO A 137 -7.09 -14.99 -7.41
C PRO A 137 -8.55 -15.22 -6.95
N LYS A 138 -9.07 -14.33 -6.09
CA LYS A 138 -10.47 -14.37 -5.65
C LYS A 138 -11.33 -13.87 -6.81
N ILE A 139 -12.07 -14.77 -7.44
CA ILE A 139 -12.85 -14.48 -8.64
C ILE A 139 -14.35 -14.59 -8.30
N PRO A 140 -15.11 -13.47 -8.31
CA PRO A 140 -16.53 -13.47 -7.97
C PRO A 140 -17.42 -14.15 -9.01
N SER A 141 -17.03 -14.16 -10.28
CA SER A 141 -17.74 -14.82 -11.38
C SER A 141 -16.77 -15.27 -12.47
N MET A 142 -16.87 -16.54 -12.86
CA MET A 142 -16.16 -17.15 -13.99
C MET A 142 -16.90 -18.40 -14.47
N THR A 143 -16.59 -18.86 -15.68
CA THR A 143 -17.10 -20.13 -16.21
C THR A 143 -15.96 -21.12 -16.33
N ILE A 144 -16.07 -22.28 -15.70
CA ILE A 144 -15.08 -23.36 -15.82
C ILE A 144 -15.44 -24.16 -17.07
N HIS A 145 -14.49 -24.28 -17.98
CA HIS A 145 -14.54 -25.16 -19.15
C HIS A 145 -13.82 -26.46 -18.82
N TRP A 146 -14.50 -27.59 -19.01
CA TRP A 146 -13.94 -28.91 -18.79
C TRP A 146 -14.13 -29.77 -20.03
N GLU A 147 -13.02 -30.27 -20.57
CA GLU A 147 -13.04 -31.03 -21.82
C GLU A 147 -12.11 -32.24 -21.76
N LEU A 148 -12.62 -33.37 -22.26
CA LEU A 148 -11.83 -34.58 -22.48
C LEU A 148 -11.62 -34.76 -23.99
N GLN A 149 -10.38 -34.66 -24.44
CA GLN A 149 -10.02 -34.70 -25.86
C GLN A 149 -9.00 -35.79 -26.18
N THR A 150 -9.05 -36.31 -27.41
CA THR A 150 -8.05 -37.26 -27.92
C THR A 150 -6.73 -36.55 -28.27
N LYS A 151 -5.66 -37.32 -28.50
CA LYS A 151 -4.39 -36.79 -29.03
C LYS A 151 -4.52 -36.08 -30.38
N SER A 152 -5.59 -36.35 -31.15
CA SER A 152 -5.86 -35.68 -32.42
C SER A 152 -6.64 -34.37 -32.26
N GLY A 153 -6.90 -33.91 -31.01
CA GLY A 153 -7.65 -32.69 -30.71
C GLY A 153 -9.16 -32.83 -30.90
N ARG A 154 -9.70 -34.05 -30.97
CA ARG A 154 -11.16 -34.29 -31.09
C ARG A 154 -11.77 -34.39 -29.70
N SER A 155 -12.82 -33.60 -29.46
CA SER A 155 -13.55 -33.54 -28.20
C SER A 155 -14.46 -34.76 -28.01
N ILE A 156 -14.26 -35.52 -26.92
CA ILE A 156 -15.13 -36.64 -26.54
C ILE A 156 -16.29 -36.12 -25.69
N THR A 157 -15.97 -35.40 -24.61
CA THR A 157 -16.94 -34.75 -23.73
C THR A 157 -16.52 -33.32 -23.44
N CYS A 158 -17.47 -32.41 -23.33
CA CYS A 158 -17.23 -31.01 -23.01
C CYS A 158 -18.39 -30.43 -22.21
N PHE A 159 -18.09 -29.76 -21.09
CA PHE A 159 -19.10 -29.08 -20.29
C PHE A 159 -18.57 -27.78 -19.69
N GLU A 160 -19.50 -26.86 -19.42
CA GLU A 160 -19.24 -25.58 -18.78
C GLU A 160 -20.04 -25.46 -17.48
N VAL A 161 -19.41 -24.92 -16.44
CA VAL A 161 -20.08 -24.68 -15.15
C VAL A 161 -19.71 -23.31 -14.59
N PRO A 162 -20.69 -22.46 -14.23
CA PRO A 162 -20.38 -21.19 -13.58
C PRO A 162 -19.80 -21.44 -12.19
N ALA A 163 -18.81 -20.66 -11.79
CA ALA A 163 -18.08 -20.84 -10.54
C ALA A 163 -17.52 -19.53 -9.99
N LYS A 164 -17.09 -19.58 -8.71
CA LYS A 164 -16.40 -18.48 -8.02
C LYS A 164 -15.34 -19.02 -7.06
N ILE A 165 -14.19 -18.34 -6.96
CA ILE A 165 -13.14 -18.66 -5.99
C ILE A 165 -13.28 -17.77 -4.76
N VAL A 166 -13.33 -18.39 -3.58
CA VAL A 166 -13.53 -17.73 -2.28
C VAL A 166 -12.41 -18.10 -1.29
N MET A 167 -12.23 -17.27 -0.26
CA MET A 167 -11.23 -17.52 0.80
C MET A 167 -11.70 -18.59 1.79
N PHE A 168 -10.75 -19.35 2.35
CA PHE A 168 -11.02 -20.24 3.48
C PHE A 168 -11.21 -19.39 4.74
N HIS A 169 -12.40 -19.41 5.36
CA HIS A 169 -12.62 -18.85 6.70
C HIS A 169 -12.93 -20.01 7.63
N THR A 170 -12.04 -20.25 8.59
CA THR A 170 -12.27 -21.18 9.69
C THR A 170 -13.20 -20.48 10.69
N LEU A 171 -14.49 -20.81 10.64
CA LEU A 171 -15.47 -20.38 11.64
C LEU A 171 -15.19 -21.13 12.95
N ILE A 172 -14.62 -20.46 13.95
CA ILE A 172 -14.82 -20.83 15.35
C ILE A 172 -15.98 -19.97 15.88
N VAL A 173 -17.00 -20.69 16.31
CA VAL A 173 -18.32 -20.30 16.84
C VAL A 173 -18.30 -19.07 17.76
N THR A 174 -19.09 -18.05 17.41
CA THR A 174 -19.97 -17.34 18.36
C THR A 174 -21.30 -17.02 17.65
N VAL A 175 -22.28 -17.87 17.87
CA VAL A 175 -23.65 -17.74 17.36
C VAL A 175 -24.38 -16.70 18.20
N HIS A 176 -24.45 -15.45 17.74
CA HIS A 176 -25.59 -14.56 18.05
C HIS A 176 -25.72 -13.31 17.16
N THR A 177 -24.81 -13.04 16.21
CA THR A 177 -24.85 -11.82 15.38
C THR A 177 -25.25 -12.04 13.92
N ILE A 178 -25.88 -13.17 13.58
CA ILE A 178 -26.12 -13.55 12.17
C ILE A 178 -27.44 -12.99 11.59
N HIS A 179 -28.40 -12.52 12.41
CA HIS A 179 -29.66 -12.00 11.85
C HIS A 179 -29.57 -10.57 11.28
N LEU A 180 -28.56 -9.77 11.62
CA LEU A 180 -28.41 -8.41 11.09
C LEU A 180 -27.50 -8.28 9.85
N PHE A 181 -26.67 -9.29 9.58
CA PHE A 181 -25.69 -9.23 8.47
C PHE A 181 -26.23 -9.73 7.12
N GLY A 182 -27.41 -10.37 7.10
CA GLY A 182 -28.01 -10.93 5.89
C GLY A 182 -28.71 -9.90 4.98
N LEU A 183 -29.09 -8.74 5.51
CA LEU A 183 -29.88 -7.74 4.76
C LEU A 183 -29.03 -6.70 4.02
N THR A 184 -27.72 -6.61 4.26
CA THR A 184 -26.84 -5.61 3.63
C THR A 184 -26.02 -6.12 2.45
N GLN A 185 -26.17 -7.38 2.03
CA GLN A 185 -25.45 -7.94 0.86
C GLN A 185 -26.21 -7.87 -0.46
N ALA A 186 -27.41 -7.29 -0.50
CA ALA A 186 -28.09 -7.01 -1.76
C ALA A 186 -27.81 -5.57 -2.19
N MET A 187 -27.17 -5.41 -3.36
CA MET A 187 -26.93 -4.15 -4.08
C MET A 187 -25.70 -3.31 -3.68
N VAL A 188 -24.48 -3.82 -3.90
CA VAL A 188 -23.38 -3.00 -4.44
C VAL A 188 -22.54 -3.87 -5.37
N GLU A 189 -22.83 -3.83 -6.67
CA GLU A 189 -21.80 -4.16 -7.66
C GLU A 189 -20.75 -3.04 -7.62
N LEU A 190 -19.55 -3.35 -7.15
CA LEU A 190 -18.41 -2.43 -7.19
C LEU A 190 -18.02 -2.23 -8.66
N PRO A 191 -18.01 -0.99 -9.19
CA PRO A 191 -17.36 -0.75 -10.46
C PRO A 191 -15.86 -1.06 -10.33
N ALA A 192 -15.33 -1.77 -11.31
CA ALA A 192 -13.92 -2.14 -11.38
C ALA A 192 -13.02 -0.89 -11.25
N VAL A 193 -12.11 -0.92 -10.27
CA VAL A 193 -11.05 0.08 -10.12
C VAL A 193 -10.18 0.06 -11.38
N PRO A 194 -9.81 1.21 -11.99
CA PRO A 194 -8.96 1.20 -13.18
C PRO A 194 -7.55 0.76 -12.80
N VAL A 195 -7.15 -0.42 -13.28
CA VAL A 195 -5.78 -0.94 -13.17
C VAL A 195 -4.86 -0.09 -14.03
N TYR A 196 -3.85 0.52 -13.41
CA TYR A 196 -2.83 1.29 -14.12
C TYR A 196 -1.69 0.36 -14.54
N VAL A 197 -1.30 0.35 -15.82
CA VAL A 197 -0.26 -0.55 -16.33
C VAL A 197 0.79 0.22 -17.12
N MET A 198 2.06 0.02 -16.79
CA MET A 198 3.20 0.59 -17.51
C MET A 198 4.22 -0.46 -17.89
N TYR A 199 4.86 -0.31 -19.05
CA TYR A 199 6.08 -1.04 -19.40
C TYR A 199 7.29 -0.48 -18.64
N GLU A 200 8.11 -1.37 -18.11
CA GLU A 200 9.33 -1.03 -17.37
C GLU A 200 10.59 -1.34 -18.21
N ARG A 201 10.70 -2.59 -18.68
CA ARG A 201 11.89 -3.06 -19.44
C ARG A 201 11.52 -4.12 -20.47
N PHE A 202 12.23 -4.11 -21.60
CA PHE A 202 12.17 -5.10 -22.67
C PHE A 202 13.56 -5.65 -22.91
N GLN A 203 13.66 -6.97 -23.02
CA GLN A 203 14.91 -7.63 -23.34
C GLN A 203 14.64 -8.87 -24.21
N GLN A 204 15.40 -9.00 -25.30
CA GLN A 204 15.49 -10.24 -26.06
C GLN A 204 16.73 -11.00 -25.58
N ASN A 205 16.55 -12.24 -25.12
CA ASN A 205 17.66 -13.05 -24.62
C ASN A 205 18.24 -13.99 -25.68
N ASN A 206 17.41 -14.49 -26.61
CA ASN A 206 17.79 -15.49 -27.61
C ASN A 206 16.99 -15.34 -28.91
N GLY A 207 17.46 -15.98 -29.98
CA GLY A 207 16.70 -16.16 -31.23
C GLY A 207 16.72 -14.98 -32.19
N SER A 208 17.76 -14.16 -32.14
CA SER A 208 17.99 -13.06 -33.10
C SER A 208 18.21 -13.55 -34.54
N ASP A 209 18.49 -14.84 -34.74
CA ASP A 209 18.61 -15.50 -36.05
C ASP A 209 17.26 -15.87 -36.69
N ILE A 210 16.16 -15.73 -35.93
CA ILE A 210 14.79 -15.97 -36.37
C ILE A 210 14.01 -14.65 -36.35
N LEU A 211 14.06 -13.93 -35.23
CA LEU A 211 13.38 -12.65 -35.05
C LEU A 211 14.33 -11.68 -34.36
N ASP A 212 14.75 -10.62 -35.04
CA ASP A 212 15.58 -9.57 -34.44
C ASP A 212 14.68 -8.44 -33.92
N ALA A 213 14.64 -8.25 -32.59
CA ALA A 213 13.91 -7.17 -31.92
C ALA A 213 14.86 -6.15 -31.26
N SER A 214 16.13 -6.08 -31.68
CA SER A 214 17.13 -5.13 -31.15
C SER A 214 16.74 -3.66 -31.28
N ASN A 215 15.95 -3.32 -32.30
CA ASN A 215 15.44 -1.98 -32.56
C ASN A 215 14.13 -1.66 -31.81
N LEU A 216 13.59 -2.60 -31.04
CA LEU A 216 12.38 -2.39 -30.23
C LEU A 216 12.76 -1.88 -28.84
N ARG A 217 12.22 -0.72 -28.43
CA ARG A 217 12.52 -0.13 -27.11
C ARG A 217 11.26 0.30 -26.38
N ILE A 218 11.36 0.32 -25.06
CA ILE A 218 10.38 1.00 -24.20
C ILE A 218 10.88 2.42 -23.98
N ARG A 219 10.02 3.40 -24.22
CA ARG A 219 10.31 4.80 -23.92
C ARG A 219 9.21 5.45 -23.11
N LYS A 220 9.60 6.42 -22.27
CA LYS A 220 8.65 7.29 -21.57
C LYS A 220 8.00 8.22 -22.61
N PHE A 221 6.69 8.08 -22.79
CA PHE A 221 5.90 8.97 -23.63
C PHE A 221 5.49 10.23 -22.86
N ASN A 222 5.19 10.08 -21.56
CA ASN A 222 5.00 11.18 -20.61
C ASN A 222 5.43 10.78 -19.18
N ARG A 223 5.20 11.64 -18.17
CA ARG A 223 5.59 11.38 -16.76
C ARG A 223 4.96 10.11 -16.15
N THR A 224 3.88 9.61 -16.72
CA THR A 224 3.04 8.51 -16.21
C THR A 224 2.68 7.52 -17.32
N LEU A 225 3.47 7.41 -18.40
CA LEU A 225 3.14 6.49 -19.49
C LEU A 225 4.39 6.08 -20.25
N THR A 226 4.54 4.78 -20.43
CA THR A 226 5.59 4.15 -21.24
C THR A 226 4.97 3.41 -22.40
N VAL A 227 5.64 3.46 -23.55
CA VAL A 227 5.18 2.83 -24.79
C VAL A 227 6.26 1.97 -25.40
N PHE A 228 5.84 0.91 -26.08
CA PHE A 228 6.68 0.20 -27.05
C PHE A 228 6.76 0.99 -28.36
N ASP A 229 7.98 1.22 -28.83
CA ASP A 229 8.24 1.92 -30.08
C ASP A 229 9.49 1.34 -30.74
N GLY A 230 9.43 1.07 -32.05
CA GLY A 230 10.54 0.53 -32.81
C GLY A 230 10.12 -0.46 -33.89
N THR A 231 11.10 -1.19 -34.42
CA THR A 231 10.90 -2.23 -35.43
C THR A 231 11.43 -3.58 -34.95
N LEU A 232 10.86 -4.64 -35.48
CA LEU A 232 11.28 -6.02 -35.31
C LEU A 232 11.35 -6.70 -36.69
N GLU A 233 12.43 -7.41 -36.97
CA GLU A 233 12.69 -8.01 -38.27
C GLU A 233 12.59 -9.53 -38.17
N LEU A 234 11.62 -10.11 -38.88
CA LEU A 234 11.49 -11.54 -38.97
C LEU A 234 12.36 -12.05 -40.11
N LEU A 235 13.41 -12.82 -39.77
CA LEU A 235 14.43 -13.30 -40.72
C LEU A 235 14.05 -14.64 -41.38
N ARG A 236 13.09 -15.38 -40.81
CA ARG A 236 12.62 -16.67 -41.34
C ARG A 236 11.11 -16.77 -41.27
N ASP A 237 10.52 -17.45 -42.24
CA ASP A 237 9.10 -17.72 -42.25
C ASP A 237 8.69 -18.55 -41.03
N LEU A 238 7.63 -18.14 -40.33
CA LEU A 238 7.07 -18.88 -39.21
C LEU A 238 5.82 -19.66 -39.65
N ASP A 239 5.95 -20.99 -39.66
CA ASP A 239 4.90 -21.95 -39.96
C ASP A 239 4.58 -22.86 -38.76
N ASN A 240 3.79 -23.92 -38.96
CA ASN A 240 3.46 -24.89 -37.90
C ASN A 240 4.63 -25.75 -37.41
N SER A 241 5.82 -25.64 -38.01
CA SER A 241 7.04 -26.24 -37.44
C SER A 241 7.51 -25.52 -36.17
N TYR A 242 6.96 -24.33 -35.92
CA TYR A 242 7.14 -23.56 -34.71
C TYR A 242 5.88 -23.58 -33.83
N ALA A 243 6.07 -23.44 -32.52
CA ALA A 243 5.03 -23.26 -31.53
C ALA A 243 5.23 -21.95 -30.76
N PHE A 244 4.12 -21.33 -30.36
CA PHE A 244 4.06 -20.06 -29.66
C PHE A 244 3.43 -20.26 -28.28
N SER A 245 4.02 -19.67 -27.24
CA SER A 245 3.48 -19.67 -25.88
C SER A 245 3.83 -18.38 -25.16
N ILE A 246 2.98 -17.97 -24.21
CA ILE A 246 3.25 -16.84 -23.32
C ILE A 246 3.14 -17.30 -21.87
N LEU A 247 4.19 -17.05 -21.09
CA LEU A 247 4.21 -17.27 -19.65
C LEU A 247 4.21 -15.94 -18.90
N LEU A 248 3.45 -15.88 -17.81
CA LEU A 248 3.39 -14.72 -16.93
C LEU A 248 4.01 -15.06 -15.58
N SER A 249 4.77 -14.15 -15.01
CA SER A 249 5.30 -14.23 -13.64
C SER A 249 5.17 -12.88 -12.95
N TYR A 250 5.13 -12.81 -11.62
CA TYR A 250 4.94 -11.56 -10.90
C TYR A 250 5.76 -11.50 -9.60
N SER A 251 6.14 -10.29 -9.21
CA SER A 251 6.92 -9.97 -8.01
C SER A 251 6.18 -8.88 -7.25
N THR A 252 5.61 -9.22 -6.10
CA THR A 252 4.81 -8.30 -5.28
C THR A 252 5.64 -7.15 -4.70
N LEU A 253 6.93 -7.39 -4.45
CA LEU A 253 7.86 -6.44 -3.85
C LEU A 253 8.74 -5.69 -4.87
N GLY A 254 8.60 -6.01 -6.16
CA GLY A 254 9.42 -5.39 -7.22
C GLY A 254 10.92 -5.70 -7.14
N ASN A 255 11.33 -6.67 -6.32
CA ASN A 255 12.73 -7.03 -6.05
C ASN A 255 13.32 -8.02 -7.08
N ASN A 256 12.72 -8.12 -8.28
CA ASN A 256 13.06 -9.09 -9.33
C ASN A 256 12.99 -10.58 -8.92
N GLN A 257 12.36 -10.92 -7.78
CA GLN A 257 12.01 -12.29 -7.44
C GLN A 257 10.60 -12.59 -7.96
N PHE A 258 10.52 -13.38 -9.02
CA PHE A 258 9.26 -13.64 -9.74
C PHE A 258 8.64 -14.99 -9.34
N ILE A 259 7.37 -14.95 -8.97
CA ILE A 259 6.50 -16.11 -8.76
C ILE A 259 5.75 -16.37 -10.07
N ARG A 260 5.71 -17.63 -10.53
CA ARG A 260 5.05 -17.99 -11.79
C ARG A 260 3.54 -17.85 -11.65
N SER A 261 2.92 -17.07 -12.54
CA SER A 261 1.47 -16.88 -12.56
C SER A 261 0.77 -18.13 -13.13
N PRO A 262 -0.42 -18.48 -12.63
CA PRO A 262 -1.24 -19.52 -13.25
C PRO A 262 -1.79 -19.08 -14.62
N PHE A 263 -1.91 -17.77 -14.87
CA PHE A 263 -2.31 -17.26 -16.19
C PHE A 263 -1.21 -17.55 -17.24
N ARG A 264 -1.59 -18.15 -18.38
CA ARG A 264 -0.70 -18.42 -19.51
C ARG A 264 -1.48 -18.44 -20.82
N ILE A 265 -0.80 -18.18 -21.93
CA ILE A 265 -1.28 -18.63 -23.24
C ILE A 265 -0.66 -20.02 -23.49
N PRO A 266 -1.49 -21.07 -23.60
CA PRO A 266 -0.99 -22.43 -23.80
C PRO A 266 -0.18 -22.51 -25.10
N GLU A 267 0.77 -23.44 -25.13
CA GLU A 267 1.59 -23.68 -26.30
C GLU A 267 0.71 -24.14 -27.47
N GLN A 268 0.75 -23.40 -28.58
CA GLN A 268 0.01 -23.69 -29.80
C GLN A 268 0.94 -23.56 -31.00
N HIS A 269 0.73 -24.37 -32.04
CA HIS A 269 1.44 -24.17 -33.32
C HIS A 269 1.17 -22.76 -33.86
N VAL A 270 2.16 -22.14 -34.50
CA VAL A 270 2.06 -20.73 -34.92
C VAL A 270 0.83 -20.45 -35.78
N CYS A 271 0.55 -21.27 -36.82
CA CYS A 271 -0.65 -21.01 -37.64
C CYS A 271 -1.95 -21.25 -36.88
N THR A 272 -1.97 -22.24 -36.00
CA THR A 272 -3.14 -22.48 -35.13
C THR A 272 -3.38 -21.28 -34.23
N PHE A 273 -2.34 -20.70 -33.63
CA PHE A 273 -2.43 -19.51 -32.79
C PHE A 273 -2.95 -18.30 -33.58
N PHE A 274 -2.39 -18.03 -34.77
CA PHE A 274 -2.78 -16.88 -35.61
C PHE A 274 -4.20 -16.98 -36.17
N ASN A 275 -4.71 -18.19 -36.37
CA ASN A 275 -6.08 -18.42 -36.85
C ASN A 275 -7.11 -18.41 -35.71
N THR A 276 -6.72 -18.82 -34.50
CA THR A 276 -7.62 -18.94 -33.33
C THR A 276 -7.40 -17.79 -32.35
N THR A 277 -6.51 -17.99 -31.37
CA THR A 277 -6.25 -17.11 -30.22
C THR A 277 -5.90 -15.68 -30.63
N TYR A 278 -5.11 -15.48 -31.69
CA TYR A 278 -4.69 -14.16 -32.14
C TYR A 278 -5.87 -13.27 -32.57
N ARG A 279 -6.94 -13.85 -33.13
CA ARG A 279 -8.12 -13.12 -33.62
C ARG A 279 -8.78 -12.28 -32.53
N ASP A 280 -8.83 -12.79 -31.31
CA ASP A 280 -9.45 -12.13 -30.16
C ASP A 280 -8.61 -10.93 -29.67
N TYR A 281 -7.29 -10.99 -29.84
CA TYR A 281 -6.35 -9.97 -29.40
C TYR A 281 -5.95 -8.97 -30.50
N TYR A 282 -6.19 -9.30 -31.78
CA TYR A 282 -5.81 -8.48 -32.94
C TYR A 282 -6.28 -7.02 -32.83
N LYS A 283 -7.50 -6.80 -32.33
CA LYS A 283 -8.09 -5.46 -32.13
C LYS A 283 -7.23 -4.53 -31.28
N PHE A 284 -6.42 -5.07 -30.36
CA PHE A 284 -5.55 -4.28 -29.50
C PHE A 284 -4.29 -3.80 -30.22
N TYR A 285 -3.84 -4.49 -31.28
CA TYR A 285 -2.54 -4.23 -31.92
C TYR A 285 -2.65 -3.61 -33.33
N ARG A 286 -3.80 -3.79 -34.02
CA ARG A 286 -3.98 -3.41 -35.44
C ARG A 286 -3.71 -1.93 -35.76
N ASN A 287 -4.03 -1.01 -34.85
CA ASN A 287 -3.93 0.44 -35.11
C ASN A 287 -2.48 0.96 -35.00
N THR A 288 -1.59 0.18 -34.40
CA THR A 288 -0.25 0.62 -33.99
C THR A 288 0.88 -0.26 -34.53
N THR A 289 0.52 -1.34 -35.23
CA THR A 289 1.47 -2.32 -35.78
C THR A 289 1.04 -2.76 -37.17
N ASN A 290 1.97 -3.27 -37.98
CA ASN A 290 1.68 -3.97 -39.26
C ASN A 290 1.80 -5.49 -39.12
N LEU A 291 1.49 -6.03 -37.94
CA LEU A 291 1.46 -7.48 -37.73
C LEU A 291 0.44 -8.16 -38.68
N PRO A 292 0.64 -9.45 -39.02
CA PRO A 292 -0.20 -10.17 -39.98
C PRO A 292 -1.68 -10.11 -39.63
N GLU A 293 -2.56 -10.17 -40.62
CA GLU A 293 -4.00 -10.26 -40.37
C GLU A 293 -4.38 -11.65 -39.82
N PRO A 294 -5.45 -11.77 -39.01
CA PRO A 294 -5.91 -13.08 -38.53
C PRO A 294 -6.19 -14.03 -39.70
N GLY A 295 -5.55 -15.20 -39.67
CA GLY A 295 -5.64 -16.21 -40.75
C GLY A 295 -4.51 -16.17 -41.79
N GLU A 296 -3.62 -15.17 -41.77
CA GLU A 296 -2.43 -15.11 -42.62
C GLU A 296 -1.32 -16.01 -42.04
N CYS A 297 -1.14 -17.22 -42.60
CA CYS A 297 -0.04 -18.14 -42.24
C CYS A 297 0.37 -19.02 -43.45
N PRO A 298 1.66 -19.32 -43.67
CA PRO A 298 2.85 -19.00 -42.86
C PRO A 298 3.14 -17.50 -42.81
N ILE A 299 3.72 -17.04 -41.69
CA ILE A 299 4.10 -15.64 -41.53
C ILE A 299 5.39 -15.42 -42.30
N ALA A 300 5.31 -14.71 -43.42
CA ALA A 300 6.46 -14.41 -44.25
C ALA A 300 7.49 -13.56 -43.51
N ALA A 301 8.77 -13.85 -43.74
CA ALA A 301 9.91 -13.06 -43.29
C ALA A 301 9.80 -11.63 -43.83
N ARG A 302 9.56 -10.67 -42.94
CA ARG A 302 9.45 -9.24 -43.23
C ARG A 302 9.72 -8.40 -41.99
N GLN A 303 9.91 -7.10 -42.20
CA GLN A 303 10.01 -6.15 -41.11
C GLN A 303 8.62 -5.74 -40.61
N PHE A 304 8.45 -5.80 -39.29
CA PHE A 304 7.28 -5.32 -38.58
C PHE A 304 7.64 -4.08 -37.76
N TYR A 305 6.72 -3.12 -37.68
CA TYR A 305 6.84 -1.94 -36.84
C TYR A 305 5.85 -1.96 -35.69
N VAL A 306 6.23 -1.30 -34.61
CA VAL A 306 5.38 -0.99 -33.47
C VAL A 306 5.51 0.50 -33.18
N ARG A 307 4.41 1.24 -33.27
CA ARG A 307 4.39 2.71 -33.08
C ARG A 307 3.61 3.09 -31.83
N ASN A 308 4.29 3.68 -30.86
CA ASN A 308 3.69 4.23 -29.63
C ASN A 308 2.69 3.28 -28.93
N LYS A 309 2.98 1.97 -28.91
CA LYS A 309 2.03 1.00 -28.38
C LYS A 309 1.97 1.07 -26.87
N VAL A 310 0.81 1.47 -26.36
CA VAL A 310 0.47 1.43 -24.93
C VAL A 310 -0.06 0.03 -24.57
N LEU A 311 0.28 -0.44 -23.36
CA LEU A 311 -0.34 -1.64 -22.79
C LEU A 311 -1.79 -1.30 -22.38
N ASP A 312 -2.76 -1.91 -23.06
CA ASP A 312 -4.18 -1.65 -22.79
C ASP A 312 -4.56 -2.27 -21.44
N SER A 313 -5.11 -1.48 -20.53
CA SER A 313 -5.57 -1.96 -19.22
C SER A 313 -6.68 -3.00 -19.34
N LYS A 314 -7.41 -3.07 -20.47
CA LYS A 314 -8.39 -4.13 -20.72
C LYS A 314 -7.78 -5.52 -20.84
N LEU A 315 -6.48 -5.63 -21.13
CA LEU A 315 -5.75 -6.89 -21.12
C LEU A 315 -5.38 -7.33 -19.69
N ILE A 316 -5.48 -6.42 -18.70
CA ILE A 316 -5.07 -6.63 -17.31
C ILE A 316 -6.26 -6.40 -16.39
N ASN A 317 -6.84 -7.50 -15.92
CA ASN A 317 -8.00 -7.45 -15.02
C ASN A 317 -7.57 -7.17 -13.56
N ASN A 318 -8.51 -6.81 -12.70
CA ASN A 318 -8.36 -6.61 -11.25
C ASN A 318 -7.88 -7.87 -10.50
N TYR A 319 -7.80 -9.02 -11.18
CA TYR A 319 -7.22 -10.26 -10.65
C TYR A 319 -5.70 -10.26 -10.63
N PHE A 320 -5.05 -9.41 -11.44
CA PHE A 320 -3.61 -9.26 -11.45
C PHE A 320 -3.20 -8.50 -10.18
N GLN A 321 -2.35 -9.12 -9.37
CA GLN A 321 -1.82 -8.51 -8.15
C GLN A 321 -0.96 -7.29 -8.48
N PRO A 322 -0.99 -6.22 -7.66
CA PRO A 322 -0.06 -5.11 -7.81
C PRO A 322 1.38 -5.59 -7.61
N GLY A 323 2.31 -5.05 -8.40
CA GLY A 323 3.73 -5.43 -8.37
C GLY A 323 4.38 -5.54 -9.74
N LEU A 324 5.62 -6.01 -9.81
CA LEU A 324 6.36 -6.12 -11.07
C LEU A 324 6.05 -7.46 -11.75
N TRP A 325 5.38 -7.42 -12.89
CA TRP A 325 5.09 -8.57 -13.72
C TRP A 325 6.12 -8.77 -14.81
N ARG A 326 6.32 -10.01 -15.21
CA ARG A 326 7.22 -10.46 -16.27
C ARG A 326 6.42 -11.29 -17.26
N VAL A 327 6.41 -10.85 -18.51
CA VAL A 327 5.87 -11.60 -19.65
C VAL A 327 7.03 -12.24 -20.39
N ASP A 328 7.04 -13.56 -20.48
CA ASP A 328 8.00 -14.33 -21.26
C ASP A 328 7.30 -14.83 -22.53
N ILE A 329 7.62 -14.24 -23.69
CA ILE A 329 7.11 -14.67 -25.01
C ILE A 329 8.05 -15.71 -25.58
N LEU A 330 7.53 -16.90 -25.88
CA LEU A 330 8.31 -18.06 -26.30
C LEU A 330 7.95 -18.49 -27.73
N ILE A 331 8.98 -18.66 -28.57
CA ILE A 331 8.88 -19.37 -29.86
C ILE A 331 9.72 -20.63 -29.76
N LEU A 332 9.10 -21.79 -30.00
CA LEU A 332 9.69 -23.12 -29.88
C LEU A 332 9.75 -23.78 -31.26
N LYS A 333 10.80 -24.53 -31.58
CA LYS A 333 10.90 -25.30 -32.84
C LYS A 333 10.73 -26.79 -32.56
N ARG A 334 9.97 -27.46 -33.42
CA ARG A 334 9.69 -28.90 -33.30
C ARG A 334 10.99 -29.71 -33.18
N GLY A 335 11.13 -30.47 -32.08
CA GLY A 335 12.29 -31.32 -31.78
C GLY A 335 13.22 -30.81 -30.67
N ASN A 336 13.15 -29.52 -30.31
CA ASN A 336 13.88 -28.93 -29.17
C ASN A 336 12.89 -28.35 -28.15
N GLN A 337 13.00 -28.78 -26.89
CA GLN A 337 12.17 -28.28 -25.77
C GLN A 337 12.64 -26.92 -25.20
N GLN A 338 13.71 -26.33 -25.75
CA GLN A 338 14.24 -25.04 -25.31
C GLN A 338 13.68 -23.90 -26.17
N PRO A 339 13.22 -22.79 -25.56
CA PRO A 339 12.71 -21.63 -26.28
C PRO A 339 13.81 -20.96 -27.10
N LEU A 340 13.54 -20.78 -28.40
CA LEU A 340 14.47 -20.13 -29.33
C LEU A 340 14.43 -18.61 -29.17
N VAL A 341 13.26 -18.03 -28.93
CA VAL A 341 13.09 -16.61 -28.62
C VAL A 341 12.51 -16.48 -27.22
N ILE A 342 13.15 -15.68 -26.36
CA ILE A 342 12.59 -15.22 -25.08
C ILE A 342 12.59 -13.69 -25.11
N ALA A 343 11.41 -13.10 -25.25
CA ALA A 343 11.21 -11.67 -25.08
C ALA A 343 10.57 -11.41 -23.71
N LEU A 344 11.27 -10.64 -22.88
CA LEU A 344 10.92 -10.34 -21.50
C LEU A 344 10.38 -8.92 -21.39
N ALA A 345 9.09 -8.76 -21.07
CA ALA A 345 8.48 -7.46 -20.82
C ALA A 345 8.08 -7.33 -19.34
N LEU A 346 8.62 -6.32 -18.65
CA LEU A 346 8.25 -6.02 -17.27
C LEU A 346 7.11 -4.99 -17.23
N PHE A 347 6.09 -5.18 -16.37
CA PHE A 347 5.03 -4.18 -16.18
C PHE A 347 4.53 -4.06 -14.73
N LEU A 348 4.05 -2.88 -14.34
CA LEU A 348 3.51 -2.60 -12.99
C LEU A 348 1.99 -2.36 -13.06
N PRO A 349 1.12 -3.27 -12.55
CA PRO A 349 -0.25 -2.96 -12.19
C PRO A 349 -0.24 -2.15 -10.89
N GLY A 350 -0.77 -0.94 -10.93
CA GLY A 350 -1.07 -0.16 -9.73
C GLY A 350 -2.57 -0.21 -9.43
N ASP A 351 -2.93 -0.42 -8.17
CA ASP A 351 -4.28 -0.20 -7.67
C ASP A 351 -4.57 1.31 -7.66
N GLY A 352 -5.27 1.78 -8.68
CA GLY A 352 -5.68 3.17 -8.82
C GLY A 352 -6.85 3.48 -7.90
N LEU A 353 -6.60 3.81 -6.64
CA LEU A 353 -7.60 4.23 -5.63
C LEU A 353 -8.22 5.62 -5.96
N LEU A 354 -8.45 5.95 -7.23
CA LEU A 354 -8.73 7.29 -7.74
C LEU A 354 -10.03 7.29 -8.54
N ARG A 355 -11.10 7.82 -7.95
CA ARG A 355 -12.38 8.05 -8.61
C ARG A 355 -12.37 9.42 -9.26
N VAL A 356 -12.48 9.46 -10.58
CA VAL A 356 -12.67 10.70 -11.34
C VAL A 356 -14.14 11.09 -11.22
N MET A 357 -14.43 12.34 -10.85
CA MET A 357 -15.78 12.91 -10.91
C MET A 357 -15.77 14.06 -11.91
N LEU A 358 -16.82 14.11 -12.74
CA LEU A 358 -17.04 15.20 -13.68
C LEU A 358 -18.37 15.87 -13.34
N ASP A 359 -18.29 17.15 -13.00
CA ASP A 359 -19.44 18.00 -12.73
C ASP A 359 -19.57 19.06 -13.82
N PHE A 360 -20.78 19.23 -14.37
CA PHE A 360 -21.07 20.38 -15.20
C PHE A 360 -21.05 21.66 -14.36
N ASP A 361 -20.31 22.68 -14.80
CA ASP A 361 -20.22 23.99 -14.14
C ASP A 361 -21.23 24.96 -14.78
N ARG A 362 -21.11 25.19 -16.09
CA ARG A 362 -22.04 26.03 -16.86
C ARG A 362 -21.98 25.73 -18.36
N TYR A 363 -23.01 26.18 -19.07
CA TYR A 363 -23.10 26.14 -20.53
C TYR A 363 -23.37 27.54 -21.04
N GLU A 364 -22.63 27.95 -22.07
CA GLU A 364 -22.74 29.24 -22.73
C GLU A 364 -22.82 29.01 -24.24
N MET A 365 -23.71 29.72 -24.91
CA MET A 365 -23.77 29.75 -26.37
C MET A 365 -23.44 31.17 -26.80
N VAL A 366 -22.46 31.32 -27.70
CA VAL A 366 -21.96 32.64 -28.11
C VAL A 366 -22.70 33.14 -29.35
N ASN A 367 -22.76 32.32 -30.40
CA ASN A 367 -23.40 32.62 -31.69
C ASN A 367 -24.14 31.39 -32.21
N GLY A 368 -25.08 31.59 -33.17
CA GLY A 368 -25.68 30.51 -33.95
C GLY A 368 -27.12 30.12 -33.60
N THR A 369 -27.84 30.97 -32.87
CA THR A 369 -29.24 30.72 -32.43
C THR A 369 -30.23 30.60 -33.58
N GLU A 370 -29.90 31.14 -34.75
CA GLU A 370 -30.67 31.02 -36.01
C GLU A 370 -30.59 29.63 -36.65
N TYR A 371 -29.58 28.83 -36.29
CA TYR A 371 -29.37 27.48 -36.81
C TYR A 371 -29.65 26.42 -35.73
N ILE A 372 -29.13 26.63 -34.53
CA ILE A 372 -29.25 25.71 -33.39
C ILE A 372 -29.57 26.53 -32.15
N ASN A 373 -30.84 26.64 -31.76
CA ASN A 373 -31.22 27.35 -30.55
C ASN A 373 -31.10 26.42 -29.33
N MET A 374 -30.13 26.68 -28.46
CA MET A 374 -29.90 25.92 -27.22
C MET A 374 -30.07 26.77 -25.95
N GLU A 375 -30.75 27.91 -26.02
CA GLU A 375 -30.86 28.86 -24.89
C GLU A 375 -31.55 28.27 -23.65
N LYS A 376 -32.40 27.25 -23.84
CA LYS A 376 -33.09 26.57 -22.74
C LYS A 376 -32.26 25.44 -22.12
N PHE A 377 -31.02 25.21 -22.56
CA PHE A 377 -30.08 24.32 -21.89
C PHE A 377 -29.46 25.00 -20.67
N ARG A 378 -29.65 24.39 -19.51
CA ARG A 378 -29.07 24.85 -18.25
C ARG A 378 -28.42 23.68 -17.51
N VAL A 379 -27.40 24.02 -16.73
CA VAL A 379 -26.81 23.10 -15.77
C VAL A 379 -27.61 23.20 -14.47
N ARG A 380 -28.05 22.06 -13.93
CA ARG A 380 -28.77 21.98 -12.65
C ARG A 380 -28.09 20.97 -11.72
N LYS A 381 -28.16 21.22 -10.41
CA LYS A 381 -27.77 20.21 -9.41
C LYS A 381 -28.82 19.11 -9.38
N TYR A 382 -28.42 17.89 -9.74
CA TYR A 382 -29.29 16.71 -9.68
C TYR A 382 -29.28 16.10 -8.27
N ASN A 383 -28.12 16.05 -7.63
CA ASN A 383 -27.97 15.68 -6.21
C ASN A 383 -26.91 16.58 -5.52
N ARG A 384 -26.51 16.27 -4.27
CA ARG A 384 -25.51 17.06 -3.51
C ARG A 384 -24.12 17.11 -4.17
N THR A 385 -23.79 16.18 -5.06
CA THR A 385 -22.44 15.93 -5.60
C THR A 385 -22.40 15.75 -7.13
N LEU A 386 -23.52 15.95 -7.84
CA LEU A 386 -23.63 15.71 -9.28
C LEU A 386 -24.47 16.80 -9.93
N SER A 387 -23.84 17.51 -10.85
CA SER A 387 -24.49 18.50 -11.72
C SER A 387 -24.80 17.87 -13.06
N ALA A 388 -26.03 18.02 -13.54
CA ALA A 388 -26.51 17.44 -14.80
C ALA A 388 -27.04 18.54 -15.73
N MET A 389 -26.92 18.29 -17.03
CA MET A 389 -27.46 19.16 -18.06
C MET A 389 -28.93 18.84 -18.31
N ASN A 390 -29.79 19.86 -18.29
CA ASN A 390 -31.21 19.73 -18.57
C ASN A 390 -31.69 20.88 -19.45
N GLY A 391 -32.44 20.57 -20.49
CA GLY A 391 -32.98 21.57 -21.39
C GLY A 391 -33.59 21.01 -22.65
N THR A 392 -34.12 21.94 -23.45
CA THR A 392 -34.63 21.70 -24.79
C THR A 392 -33.88 22.61 -25.75
N GLY A 393 -33.53 22.09 -26.92
CA GLY A 393 -32.88 22.82 -27.99
C GLY A 393 -33.58 22.52 -29.31
N VAL A 394 -33.56 23.49 -30.20
CA VAL A 394 -34.22 23.39 -31.50
C VAL A 394 -33.17 23.56 -32.57
N VAL A 395 -32.96 22.51 -33.36
CA VAL A 395 -32.19 22.59 -34.59
C VAL A 395 -33.15 23.08 -35.67
N LEU A 396 -32.90 24.26 -36.23
CA LEU A 396 -33.80 24.97 -37.14
C LEU A 396 -33.57 24.59 -38.61
N VAL A 397 -32.38 24.07 -38.94
CA VAL A 397 -31.95 23.70 -40.29
C VAL A 397 -31.41 22.27 -40.29
N ASP A 398 -31.69 21.49 -41.33
CA ASP A 398 -31.11 20.16 -41.50
C ASP A 398 -29.59 20.27 -41.63
N LEU A 399 -28.87 19.62 -40.72
CA LEU A 399 -27.41 19.71 -40.67
C LEU A 399 -26.79 18.63 -41.57
N ASP A 400 -26.05 19.07 -42.58
CA ASP A 400 -25.41 18.24 -43.58
C ASP A 400 -23.92 18.62 -43.73
N ASN A 401 -23.24 18.06 -44.73
CA ASN A 401 -21.82 18.31 -45.01
C ASN A 401 -21.48 19.75 -45.49
N ARG A 402 -22.46 20.66 -45.57
CA ARG A 402 -22.20 22.11 -45.72
C ARG A 402 -21.58 22.70 -44.46
N PHE A 403 -21.76 22.05 -43.30
CA PHE A 403 -21.22 22.48 -42.04
C PHE A 403 -20.02 21.62 -41.63
N MET A 404 -19.00 22.26 -41.06
CA MET A 404 -17.84 21.64 -40.46
C MET A 404 -17.97 21.71 -38.94
N PHE A 405 -17.81 20.60 -38.24
CA PHE A 405 -17.84 20.53 -36.78
C PHE A 405 -16.48 20.16 -36.21
N GLY A 406 -16.00 20.97 -35.27
CA GLY A 406 -14.79 20.70 -34.48
C GLY A 406 -15.04 20.84 -32.99
N VAL A 407 -14.25 20.13 -32.18
CA VAL A 407 -14.32 20.24 -30.72
C VAL A 407 -12.92 20.43 -30.14
N ASP A 408 -12.72 21.55 -29.46
CA ASP A 408 -11.46 21.91 -28.81
C ASP A 408 -11.61 21.92 -27.29
N PHE A 409 -10.57 21.47 -26.59
CA PHE A 409 -10.54 21.43 -25.12
C PHE A 409 -9.46 22.37 -24.57
N ALA A 410 -9.79 23.09 -23.50
CA ALA A 410 -8.86 23.93 -22.77
C ALA A 410 -8.99 23.70 -21.25
N ARG A 411 -7.88 23.83 -20.51
CA ARG A 411 -7.81 23.52 -19.08
C ARG A 411 -7.35 24.72 -18.26
N SER A 412 -8.07 25.00 -17.18
CA SER A 412 -7.71 25.93 -16.11
C SER A 412 -7.35 25.14 -14.85
N ALA A 413 -6.05 25.06 -14.55
CA ALA A 413 -5.52 24.25 -13.44
C ALA A 413 -5.92 24.77 -12.05
N GLN A 414 -6.01 26.09 -11.88
CA GLN A 414 -6.36 26.74 -10.60
C GLN A 414 -7.86 27.01 -10.46
N GLY A 415 -8.68 26.68 -11.47
CA GLY A 415 -10.11 27.00 -11.48
C GLY A 415 -10.44 28.50 -11.56
N ASN A 416 -9.47 29.36 -11.84
CA ASN A 416 -9.60 30.82 -11.90
C ASN A 416 -10.04 31.36 -13.28
N ASN A 417 -10.71 30.53 -14.10
CA ASN A 417 -11.11 30.82 -15.48
C ASN A 417 -9.96 31.22 -16.44
N GLN A 418 -8.69 30.95 -16.11
CA GLN A 418 -7.56 31.11 -17.03
C GLN A 418 -7.30 29.79 -17.78
N PHE A 419 -7.75 29.70 -19.03
CA PHE A 419 -7.71 28.47 -19.81
C PHE A 419 -6.51 28.39 -20.75
N ASN A 420 -5.74 27.31 -20.64
CA ASN A 420 -4.68 26.95 -21.61
C ASN A 420 -5.21 25.87 -22.56
N ALA A 421 -4.93 26.00 -23.86
CA ALA A 421 -5.31 25.00 -24.85
C ALA A 421 -4.72 23.62 -24.50
N TYR A 422 -5.54 22.58 -24.56
CA TYR A 422 -5.12 21.22 -24.28
C TYR A 422 -4.95 20.43 -25.59
N PRO A 423 -3.98 19.49 -25.69
CA PRO A 423 -3.67 18.81 -26.95
C PRO A 423 -4.77 17.89 -27.48
N MET A 424 -5.75 17.53 -26.65
CA MET A 424 -6.92 16.74 -27.07
C MET A 424 -7.88 17.64 -27.86
N LYS A 425 -8.21 17.24 -29.09
CA LYS A 425 -9.23 17.87 -29.93
C LYS A 425 -9.86 16.84 -30.86
N LEU A 426 -11.15 17.00 -31.16
CA LEU A 426 -11.79 16.30 -32.27
C LEU A 426 -11.57 17.14 -33.52
N ALA A 427 -10.82 16.60 -34.48
CA ALA A 427 -10.48 17.31 -35.69
C ALA A 427 -11.75 17.77 -36.41
N SER A 428 -11.73 18.99 -36.96
CA SER A 428 -12.86 19.53 -37.69
C SER A 428 -13.17 18.67 -38.90
N LYS A 429 -14.39 18.15 -38.99
CA LYS A 429 -14.86 17.29 -40.09
C LYS A 429 -16.19 17.78 -40.65
N PRO A 430 -16.53 17.45 -41.90
CA PRO A 430 -17.89 17.62 -42.41
C PRO A 430 -18.88 16.97 -41.45
N PHE A 431 -19.99 17.64 -41.17
CA PHE A 431 -20.86 17.28 -40.07
C PHE A 431 -21.40 15.83 -40.15
N CYS A 432 -21.73 15.32 -41.33
CA CYS A 432 -22.19 13.93 -41.44
C CYS A 432 -21.08 12.91 -41.20
N GLU A 433 -19.84 13.23 -41.57
CA GLU A 433 -18.67 12.41 -41.24
C GLU A 433 -18.41 12.43 -39.73
N PHE A 434 -18.57 13.61 -39.10
CA PHE A 434 -18.47 13.77 -37.66
C PHE A 434 -19.52 12.91 -36.92
N ILE A 435 -20.77 12.91 -37.37
CA ILE A 435 -21.85 12.10 -36.77
C ILE A 435 -21.59 10.59 -36.95
N ASN A 436 -21.27 10.16 -38.16
CA ASN A 436 -21.10 8.73 -38.46
C ASN A 436 -19.84 8.12 -37.83
N GLN A 437 -18.81 8.92 -37.56
CA GLN A 437 -17.58 8.47 -36.93
C GLN A 437 -17.58 8.70 -35.42
N TYR A 438 -17.61 9.96 -34.98
CA TYR A 438 -17.42 10.30 -33.58
C TYR A 438 -18.70 10.12 -32.77
N TYR A 439 -19.83 10.65 -33.22
CA TYR A 439 -21.08 10.50 -32.46
C TYR A 439 -21.50 9.04 -32.36
N ARG A 440 -21.41 8.26 -33.45
CA ARG A 440 -21.74 6.83 -33.46
C ARG A 440 -20.97 6.00 -32.43
N GLU A 441 -19.68 6.30 -32.20
CA GLU A 441 -18.86 5.61 -31.20
C GLU A 441 -19.32 5.93 -29.76
N TYR A 442 -19.72 7.18 -29.51
CA TYR A 442 -20.05 7.69 -28.17
C TYR A 442 -21.56 7.86 -27.90
N GLN A 443 -22.44 7.46 -28.83
CA GLN A 443 -23.89 7.67 -28.72
C GLN A 443 -24.50 7.03 -27.46
N HIS A 444 -23.91 5.93 -26.98
CA HIS A 444 -24.33 5.24 -25.75
C HIS A 444 -24.29 6.14 -24.50
N LEU A 445 -23.48 7.21 -24.51
CA LEU A 445 -23.38 8.18 -23.40
C LEU A 445 -24.59 9.12 -23.34
N PHE A 446 -25.23 9.38 -24.48
CA PHE A 446 -26.25 10.44 -24.60
C PHE A 446 -27.66 9.88 -24.79
N LEU A 447 -27.82 8.72 -25.43
CA LEU A 447 -29.12 8.15 -25.80
C LEU A 447 -30.03 7.86 -24.59
N LYS A 448 -29.46 7.56 -23.42
CA LYS A 448 -30.24 7.31 -22.20
C LYS A 448 -30.94 8.58 -21.67
N TYR A 449 -30.35 9.74 -21.91
CA TYR A 449 -30.78 11.02 -21.32
C TYR A 449 -31.32 12.01 -22.35
N THR A 450 -31.26 11.68 -23.64
CA THR A 450 -31.64 12.56 -24.75
C THR A 450 -32.52 11.84 -25.76
N ASN A 451 -33.26 12.60 -26.58
CA ASN A 451 -33.94 12.08 -27.77
C ASN A 451 -33.11 12.26 -29.04
N LEU A 452 -31.78 12.32 -28.93
CA LEU A 452 -30.92 12.37 -30.11
C LEU A 452 -31.13 11.10 -30.95
N PRO A 453 -31.07 11.19 -32.29
CA PRO A 453 -31.33 10.07 -33.16
C PRO A 453 -30.23 9.02 -33.05
N PHE A 454 -30.62 7.75 -32.96
CA PHE A 454 -29.70 6.61 -32.97
C PHE A 454 -29.05 6.46 -34.37
N VAL A 455 -27.73 6.30 -34.41
CA VAL A 455 -26.96 6.17 -35.66
C VAL A 455 -26.55 4.71 -35.84
N SER A 456 -27.13 4.07 -36.85
CA SER A 456 -26.87 2.67 -37.24
C SER A 456 -25.62 2.56 -38.13
N GLU A 457 -25.32 1.33 -38.61
CA GLU A 457 -24.20 1.10 -39.53
C GLU A 457 -24.34 1.81 -40.88
N GLU A 458 -25.58 2.07 -41.29
CA GLU A 458 -25.93 2.76 -42.53
C GLU A 458 -25.67 4.28 -42.45
N GLY A 459 -25.40 4.79 -41.24
CA GLY A 459 -25.14 6.20 -40.98
C GLY A 459 -26.41 7.06 -40.93
N LEU A 460 -26.30 8.28 -40.42
CA LEU A 460 -27.39 9.24 -40.33
C LEU A 460 -26.95 10.59 -40.91
N CYS A 461 -27.49 10.93 -42.08
CA CYS A 461 -27.26 12.20 -42.75
C CYS A 461 -28.35 12.46 -43.81
N PRO A 462 -28.92 13.68 -43.92
CA PRO A 462 -28.72 14.84 -43.05
C PRO A 462 -29.28 14.61 -41.64
N PHE A 463 -28.73 15.29 -40.64
CA PHE A 463 -29.30 15.26 -39.30
C PHE A 463 -30.55 16.14 -39.27
N PRO A 464 -31.71 15.58 -38.86
CA PRO A 464 -32.97 16.24 -39.07
C PRO A 464 -33.11 17.48 -38.20
N LYS A 465 -33.68 18.54 -38.76
CA LYS A 465 -34.17 19.68 -37.98
C LYS A 465 -35.29 19.22 -37.05
N GLY A 466 -35.35 19.79 -35.85
CA GLY A 466 -36.33 19.38 -34.85
C GLY A 466 -35.94 19.79 -33.44
N THR A 467 -36.81 19.41 -32.50
CA THR A 467 -36.65 19.69 -31.08
C THR A 467 -35.99 18.53 -30.37
N TYR A 468 -34.79 18.78 -29.84
CA TYR A 468 -34.02 17.82 -29.07
C TYR A 468 -34.01 18.23 -27.59
N TRP A 469 -34.13 17.27 -26.70
CA TRP A 469 -34.12 17.49 -25.26
C TRP A 469 -33.07 16.64 -24.58
N ALA A 470 -32.57 17.15 -23.46
CA ALA A 470 -31.75 16.41 -22.52
C ALA A 470 -32.40 16.49 -21.14
N LYS A 471 -32.61 15.34 -20.50
CA LYS A 471 -33.16 15.22 -19.15
C LYS A 471 -32.09 14.62 -18.25
N ASP A 472 -31.53 15.44 -17.37
CA ASP A 472 -30.52 15.02 -16.39
C ASP A 472 -29.33 14.31 -17.01
N ALA A 473 -28.92 14.79 -18.18
CA ALA A 473 -27.79 14.26 -18.91
C ALA A 473 -26.52 14.51 -18.10
N HIS A 474 -25.86 13.42 -17.73
CA HIS A 474 -24.56 13.43 -17.07
C HIS A 474 -23.63 12.45 -17.78
N ILE A 475 -22.33 12.73 -17.74
CA ILE A 475 -21.31 11.89 -18.36
C ILE A 475 -20.87 10.86 -17.31
N ASP A 476 -20.90 9.57 -17.67
CA ASP A 476 -20.37 8.54 -16.77
C ASP A 476 -18.85 8.66 -16.67
N THR A 477 -18.37 8.69 -15.42
CA THR A 477 -16.97 8.78 -15.02
C THR A 477 -16.10 7.66 -15.61
N SER A 478 -16.68 6.49 -15.90
CA SER A 478 -16.01 5.36 -16.57
C SER A 478 -15.49 5.69 -17.97
N SER A 479 -16.11 6.69 -18.63
CA SER A 479 -15.81 7.07 -20.01
C SER A 479 -14.71 8.13 -20.12
N ILE A 480 -14.27 8.67 -18.98
CA ILE A 480 -13.23 9.69 -18.90
C ILE A 480 -11.93 9.01 -18.47
N PRO A 481 -10.89 9.00 -19.32
CA PRO A 481 -9.60 8.41 -18.95
C PRO A 481 -9.02 9.05 -17.68
N PRO A 482 -8.53 8.27 -16.69
CA PRO A 482 -7.93 8.81 -15.46
C PRO A 482 -6.70 9.71 -15.69
N VAL A 483 -6.12 9.66 -16.90
CA VAL A 483 -5.02 10.53 -17.35
C VAL A 483 -5.47 11.98 -17.52
N VAL A 484 -6.77 12.26 -17.69
CA VAL A 484 -7.28 13.63 -17.80
C VAL A 484 -7.02 14.34 -16.46
N PRO A 485 -6.22 15.42 -16.43
CA PRO A 485 -5.85 16.07 -15.17
C PRO A 485 -7.02 16.83 -14.53
N GLU A 486 -6.98 16.96 -13.20
CA GLU A 486 -7.93 17.77 -12.43
C GLU A 486 -7.92 19.23 -12.87
N GLY A 487 -9.05 19.89 -12.64
CA GLY A 487 -9.23 21.31 -12.90
C GLY A 487 -10.55 21.64 -13.59
N LEU A 488 -10.69 22.91 -13.95
CA LEU A 488 -11.84 23.39 -14.71
C LEU A 488 -11.52 23.29 -16.21
N TRP A 489 -12.34 22.57 -16.95
CA TRP A 489 -12.21 22.34 -18.38
C TRP A 489 -13.25 23.12 -19.14
N ARG A 490 -12.85 23.63 -20.31
CA ARG A 490 -13.72 24.29 -21.28
C ARG A 490 -13.67 23.50 -22.58
N CYS A 491 -14.80 22.90 -22.94
CA CYS A 491 -15.05 22.29 -24.22
C CYS A 491 -15.68 23.35 -25.15
N THR A 492 -15.11 23.55 -26.32
CA THR A 492 -15.56 24.52 -27.33
C THR A 492 -15.99 23.73 -28.55
N VAL A 493 -17.28 23.80 -28.90
CA VAL A 493 -17.84 23.17 -30.10
C VAL A 493 -18.08 24.27 -31.13
N ASP A 494 -17.40 24.15 -32.26
CA ASP A 494 -17.48 25.11 -33.36
C ASP A 494 -18.16 24.49 -34.56
N MET A 495 -19.14 25.20 -35.10
CA MET A 495 -19.78 24.92 -36.38
C MET A 495 -19.41 26.02 -37.37
N VAL A 496 -18.76 25.64 -38.46
CA VAL A 496 -18.27 26.56 -39.49
C VAL A 496 -18.92 26.22 -40.82
N GLU A 497 -19.32 27.22 -41.58
CA GLU A 497 -19.81 27.00 -42.95
C GLU A 497 -18.64 26.63 -43.87
N ARG A 498 -18.73 25.49 -44.55
CA ARG A 498 -17.65 24.98 -45.39
C ARG A 498 -17.34 25.88 -46.59
N ALA A 499 -18.35 26.52 -47.17
CA ALA A 499 -18.20 27.33 -48.37
C ALA A 499 -17.52 28.68 -48.10
N THR A 500 -17.86 29.31 -46.97
CA THR A 500 -17.40 30.67 -46.63
C THR A 500 -16.31 30.69 -45.55
N GLY A 501 -16.15 29.61 -44.79
CA GLY A 501 -15.25 29.53 -43.64
C GLY A 501 -15.74 30.33 -42.43
N VAL A 502 -16.97 30.85 -42.46
CA VAL A 502 -17.54 31.67 -41.39
C VAL A 502 -18.00 30.79 -40.23
N LEU A 503 -17.62 31.18 -39.00
CA LEU A 503 -18.08 30.54 -37.77
C LEU A 503 -19.58 30.85 -37.57
N ILE A 504 -20.43 29.84 -37.71
CA ILE A 504 -21.89 29.96 -37.58
C ILE A 504 -22.32 29.83 -36.12
N SER A 505 -21.79 28.83 -35.42
CA SER A 505 -22.16 28.57 -34.04
C SER A 505 -20.95 28.22 -33.19
N ARG A 506 -20.93 28.73 -31.96
CA ARG A 506 -19.94 28.38 -30.95
C ARG A 506 -20.63 28.14 -29.62
N SER A 507 -20.50 26.91 -29.13
CA SER A 507 -20.99 26.48 -27.83
C SER A 507 -19.83 26.19 -26.90
N LEU A 508 -19.90 26.73 -25.69
CA LEU A 508 -18.90 26.58 -24.64
C LEU A 508 -19.51 25.80 -23.49
N MET A 509 -18.88 24.69 -23.14
CA MET A 509 -19.31 23.82 -22.05
C MET A 509 -18.19 23.73 -21.03
N TYR A 510 -18.48 24.15 -19.79
CA TYR A 510 -17.52 24.13 -18.70
C TYR A 510 -17.81 22.96 -17.78
N VAL A 511 -16.79 22.14 -17.54
CA VAL A 511 -16.88 20.96 -16.69
C VAL A 511 -15.74 20.97 -15.70
N ARG A 512 -16.04 20.69 -14.43
CA ARG A 512 -15.03 20.54 -13.38
C ARG A 512 -14.71 19.08 -13.22
N LEU A 513 -13.43 18.76 -13.33
CA LEU A 513 -12.93 17.42 -13.09
C LEU A 513 -12.19 17.40 -11.76
N THR A 514 -12.72 16.64 -10.81
CA THR A 514 -12.07 16.36 -9.53
C THR A 514 -11.68 14.89 -9.50
N LYS A 515 -10.62 14.58 -8.75
CA LYS A 515 -10.29 13.18 -8.45
C LYS A 515 -10.33 13.02 -6.94
N GLU A 516 -11.10 12.06 -6.50
CA GLU A 516 -11.21 11.71 -5.09
C GLU A 516 -10.60 10.34 -4.86
N LEU A 517 -9.96 10.18 -3.71
CA LEU A 517 -9.69 8.84 -3.19
C LEU A 517 -11.03 8.23 -2.79
N ALA A 518 -11.46 7.17 -3.48
CA ALA A 518 -12.69 6.47 -3.13
C ALA A 518 -12.50 5.66 -1.84
N MET A 519 -12.57 6.33 -0.68
CA MET A 519 -13.01 5.66 0.55
C MET A 519 -14.52 5.44 0.44
N TYR A 520 -14.93 4.25 0.03
CA TYR A 520 -16.35 3.89 -0.01
C TYR A 520 -16.96 3.99 1.40
N PRO A 521 -18.13 4.62 1.58
CA PRO A 521 -18.80 4.73 2.88
C PRO A 521 -19.16 3.36 3.49
N PHE A 522 -19.25 2.32 2.65
CA PHE A 522 -19.53 0.95 3.10
C PHE A 522 -18.30 0.20 3.62
N VAL A 523 -17.09 0.59 3.16
CA VAL A 523 -15.85 0.20 3.83
C VAL A 523 -15.77 0.94 5.16
N LEU A 524 -16.26 2.18 5.24
CA LEU A 524 -16.35 2.89 6.51
C LEU A 524 -17.33 2.21 7.48
N THR A 525 -18.51 1.72 7.07
CA THR A 525 -19.47 1.07 8.01
C THR A 525 -19.14 -0.38 8.34
N THR A 526 -18.56 -1.14 7.41
CA THR A 526 -18.07 -2.50 7.72
C THR A 526 -16.74 -2.45 8.46
N ALA A 527 -15.84 -1.52 8.15
CA ALA A 527 -14.68 -1.22 8.97
C ALA A 527 -15.07 -0.56 10.29
N PHE A 528 -16.14 0.26 10.38
CA PHE A 528 -16.65 0.79 11.65
C PHE A 528 -17.40 -0.25 12.45
N ALA A 529 -18.08 -1.23 11.87
CA ALA A 529 -18.76 -2.29 12.61
C ALA A 529 -17.77 -3.35 13.10
N THR A 530 -16.77 -3.70 12.28
CA THR A 530 -15.62 -4.46 12.78
C THR A 530 -14.76 -3.62 13.72
N ALA A 531 -14.63 -2.31 13.53
CA ALA A 531 -13.95 -1.44 14.48
C ALA A 531 -14.78 -1.17 15.75
N LEU A 532 -16.11 -1.16 15.74
CA LEU A 532 -16.95 -0.96 16.93
C LEU A 532 -17.07 -2.23 17.76
N ILE A 533 -17.01 -3.41 17.13
CA ILE A 533 -16.85 -4.68 17.87
C ILE A 533 -15.38 -4.85 18.33
N LEU A 534 -14.42 -4.15 17.71
CA LEU A 534 -13.02 -4.05 18.15
C LEU A 534 -12.71 -2.80 19.00
N ILE A 535 -13.71 -1.95 19.32
CA ILE A 535 -13.59 -0.79 20.21
C ILE A 535 -14.63 -0.98 21.33
N VAL A 536 -14.37 -1.97 22.18
CA VAL A 536 -14.35 -1.70 23.62
C VAL A 536 -12.89 -1.30 23.89
N PRO A 537 -12.62 -0.16 24.53
CA PRO A 537 -11.29 0.44 24.52
C PRO A 537 -10.32 -0.48 25.26
N GLY A 538 -9.43 -1.12 24.51
CA GLY A 538 -8.23 -1.78 25.00
C GLY A 538 -7.05 -1.15 24.29
N ASP A 539 -6.16 -0.54 25.06
CA ASP A 539 -4.98 0.17 24.61
C ASP A 539 -4.11 -0.62 23.61
N GLY A 540 -3.61 0.11 22.60
CA GLY A 540 -2.31 -0.08 21.92
C GLY A 540 -1.95 -1.45 21.33
N LEU A 541 -1.67 -1.51 20.03
CA LEU A 541 -0.93 -2.64 19.43
C LEU A 541 0.37 -2.21 18.74
N LEU A 542 1.12 -1.36 19.47
CA LEU A 542 2.55 -1.56 19.69
C LEU A 542 2.68 -1.86 21.18
N ARG A 543 2.87 -3.13 21.55
CA ARG A 543 3.03 -3.51 22.95
C ARG A 543 4.51 -3.68 23.25
N VAL A 544 5.08 -2.73 24.00
CA VAL A 544 6.42 -2.86 24.56
C VAL A 544 6.31 -3.82 25.74
N ILE A 545 6.79 -5.05 25.57
CA ILE A 545 6.86 -6.03 26.64
C ILE A 545 8.18 -5.80 27.36
N LEU A 546 8.12 -5.44 28.64
CA LEU A 546 9.27 -5.48 29.54
C LEU A 546 9.33 -6.84 30.22
N ASP A 547 10.41 -7.56 29.97
CA ASP A 547 10.73 -8.79 30.66
C ASP A 547 11.90 -8.55 31.62
N PHE A 548 11.65 -8.68 32.93
CA PHE A 548 12.71 -8.55 33.93
C PHE A 548 13.67 -9.74 33.82
N ASP A 549 14.96 -9.43 33.66
CA ASP A 549 16.01 -10.44 33.57
C ASP A 549 16.63 -10.67 34.96
N ARG A 550 17.20 -9.61 35.54
CA ARG A 550 18.02 -9.74 36.75
C ARG A 550 17.97 -8.51 37.64
N TRP A 551 18.06 -8.75 38.94
CA TRP A 551 18.17 -7.74 39.99
C TRP A 551 19.49 -7.89 40.73
N GLU A 552 20.24 -6.80 40.85
CA GLU A 552 21.55 -6.75 41.50
C GLU A 552 21.60 -5.56 42.47
N VAL A 553 22.15 -5.79 43.67
CA VAL A 553 22.35 -4.75 44.69
C VAL A 553 23.84 -4.63 44.95
N TYR A 554 24.35 -3.41 44.89
CA TYR A 554 25.77 -3.08 45.06
C TYR A 554 25.92 -2.05 46.17
N ASN A 555 26.43 -2.50 47.33
CA ASN A 555 26.52 -1.71 48.56
C ASN A 555 25.16 -1.15 49.01
N GLY A 556 24.93 -1.07 50.32
CA GLY A 556 23.63 -0.62 50.87
C GLY A 556 22.89 -1.62 51.75
N SER A 557 23.52 -2.75 52.13
CA SER A 557 22.98 -3.69 53.13
C SER A 557 22.71 -3.04 54.49
N ALA A 558 23.36 -1.91 54.79
CA ALA A 558 23.12 -1.10 55.99
C ALA A 558 21.85 -0.22 55.90
N PHE A 559 21.32 0.01 54.69
CA PHE A 559 20.19 0.92 54.43
C PHE A 559 18.93 0.16 54.04
N PHE A 560 19.05 -0.86 53.18
CA PHE A 560 17.95 -1.74 52.81
C PHE A 560 18.41 -3.18 52.70
N ASN A 561 17.69 -4.09 53.35
CA ASN A 561 17.84 -5.53 53.11
C ASN A 561 16.83 -5.95 52.05
N MET A 562 17.30 -6.28 50.84
CA MET A 562 16.47 -6.72 49.71
C MET A 562 16.80 -8.15 49.24
N GLU A 563 17.45 -8.98 50.07
CA GLU A 563 17.90 -10.33 49.69
C GLU A 563 16.75 -11.29 49.30
N LYS A 564 15.53 -10.99 49.78
CA LYS A 564 14.34 -11.79 49.46
C LYS A 564 13.64 -11.33 48.18
N PHE A 565 14.13 -10.29 47.49
CA PHE A 565 13.64 -9.92 46.17
C PHE A 565 14.23 -10.82 45.10
N ARG A 566 13.34 -11.47 44.33
CA ARG A 566 13.71 -12.31 43.20
C ARG A 566 12.84 -12.01 42.00
N VAL A 567 13.43 -12.10 40.83
CA VAL A 567 12.72 -12.11 39.55
C VAL A 567 12.32 -13.55 39.26
N ARG A 568 11.04 -13.77 38.94
CA ARG A 568 10.52 -15.09 38.56
C ARG A 568 9.67 -15.01 37.31
N LYS A 569 9.70 -16.05 36.50
CA LYS A 569 8.86 -16.15 35.31
C LYS A 569 7.40 -16.38 35.71
N TYR A 570 6.49 -15.49 35.29
CA TYR A 570 5.05 -15.61 35.57
C TYR A 570 4.32 -16.33 34.43
N ASN A 571 4.65 -16.01 33.18
CA ASN A 571 4.18 -16.71 31.99
C ASN A 571 5.28 -16.80 30.92
N ARG A 572 4.97 -17.28 29.70
CA ARG A 572 5.99 -17.47 28.63
C ARG A 572 6.73 -16.19 28.22
N THR A 573 6.14 -15.02 28.40
CA THR A 573 6.59 -13.72 27.87
C THR A 573 6.75 -12.62 28.93
N LEU A 574 6.51 -12.91 30.21
CA LEU A 574 6.51 -11.92 31.29
C LEU A 574 7.08 -12.50 32.57
N SER A 575 8.11 -11.84 33.09
CA SER A 575 8.71 -12.07 34.39
C SER A 575 8.30 -10.99 35.38
N VAL A 576 8.03 -11.38 36.62
CA VAL A 576 7.58 -10.50 37.70
C VAL A 576 8.60 -10.47 38.82
N MET A 577 8.65 -9.35 39.52
CA MET A 577 9.42 -9.22 40.75
C MET A 577 8.56 -9.58 41.96
N ASN A 578 9.08 -10.42 42.84
CA ASN A 578 8.41 -10.80 44.08
C ASN A 578 9.43 -10.87 45.22
N GLY A 579 9.07 -10.31 46.38
CA GLY A 579 9.93 -10.32 47.55
C GLY A 579 9.52 -9.37 48.65
N THR A 580 10.25 -9.44 49.75
CA THR A 580 10.12 -8.53 50.88
C THR A 580 11.48 -7.90 51.16
N GLY A 581 11.50 -6.59 51.34
CA GLY A 581 12.68 -5.84 51.73
C GLY A 581 12.40 -5.03 52.97
N VAL A 582 13.44 -4.79 53.76
CA VAL A 582 13.36 -3.99 54.98
C VAL A 582 14.22 -2.76 54.77
N LEU A 583 13.59 -1.60 54.74
CA LEU A 583 14.28 -0.32 54.84
C LEU A 583 14.63 -0.08 56.31
N LEU A 584 15.92 0.08 56.61
CA LEU A 584 16.45 0.13 57.97
C LEU A 584 16.55 1.56 58.51
N VAL A 585 16.56 2.56 57.63
CA VAL A 585 16.78 3.98 57.94
C VAL A 585 15.68 4.82 57.31
N ASP A 586 15.20 5.83 58.03
CA ASP A 586 14.25 6.82 57.52
C ASP A 586 14.98 7.68 56.46
N LEU A 587 14.44 7.75 55.25
CA LEU A 587 15.07 8.50 54.16
C LEU A 587 14.51 9.91 54.09
N ASP A 588 15.37 10.90 54.32
CA ASP A 588 15.07 12.33 54.26
C ASP A 588 15.97 13.03 53.23
N ASN A 589 15.94 14.37 53.19
CA ASN A 589 16.73 15.17 52.26
C ASN A 589 18.25 15.09 52.45
N ARG A 590 18.75 14.41 53.49
CA ARG A 590 20.18 14.12 53.62
C ARG A 590 20.66 13.20 52.50
N TYR A 591 19.79 12.38 51.93
CA TYR A 591 20.15 11.52 50.80
C TYR A 591 19.63 12.12 49.49
N SER A 592 20.40 11.95 48.41
CA SER A 592 19.92 12.23 47.06
C SER A 592 19.69 10.93 46.30
N TYR A 593 18.63 10.91 45.49
CA TYR A 593 18.19 9.74 44.76
C TYR A 593 18.01 10.08 43.28
N GLY A 594 18.60 9.24 42.42
CA GLY A 594 18.55 9.39 40.97
C GLY A 594 18.33 8.06 40.25
N VAL A 595 17.81 8.12 39.02
CA VAL A 595 17.58 6.93 38.18
C VAL A 595 18.21 7.14 36.80
N HIS A 596 19.08 6.23 36.42
CA HIS A 596 19.81 6.25 35.15
C HIS A 596 19.46 5.03 34.30
N PHE A 597 19.40 5.23 32.99
CA PHE A 597 19.12 4.17 32.04
C PHE A 597 20.29 4.00 31.07
N ALA A 598 20.65 2.75 30.80
CA ALA A 598 21.63 2.40 29.79
C ALA A 598 21.11 1.25 28.92
N ARG A 599 21.47 1.23 27.64
CA ARG A 599 20.98 0.25 26.66
C ARG A 599 22.12 -0.53 26.03
N SER A 600 21.94 -1.84 25.95
CA SER A 600 22.71 -2.76 25.11
C SER A 600 21.85 -3.20 23.94
N ALA A 601 22.15 -2.69 22.74
CA ALA A 601 21.37 -3.00 21.53
C ALA A 601 21.53 -4.46 21.07
N GLN A 602 22.67 -5.09 21.35
CA GLN A 602 22.98 -6.47 20.96
C GLN A 602 22.71 -7.49 22.06
N GLY A 603 22.27 -7.05 23.25
CA GLY A 603 22.06 -7.93 24.41
C GLY A 603 23.34 -8.58 24.95
N ASN A 604 24.51 -8.06 24.59
CA ASN A 604 25.83 -8.64 24.93
C ASN A 604 26.44 -8.06 26.22
N ASN A 605 25.60 -7.48 27.11
CA ASN A 605 25.99 -6.79 28.35
C ASN A 605 26.94 -5.59 28.18
N GLN A 606 27.11 -5.06 26.95
CA GLN A 606 27.78 -3.78 26.71
C GLN A 606 26.73 -2.67 26.70
N PHE A 607 26.74 -1.79 27.71
CA PHE A 607 25.72 -0.77 27.91
C PHE A 607 26.24 0.62 27.55
N ASN A 608 25.50 1.33 26.70
CA ASN A 608 25.69 2.76 26.44
C ASN A 608 24.65 3.57 27.23
N ALA A 609 25.07 4.69 27.82
CA ALA A 609 24.15 5.59 28.54
C ALA A 609 23.04 6.08 27.58
N TYR A 610 21.80 6.11 28.07
CA TYR A 610 20.66 6.57 27.29
C TYR A 610 20.20 7.95 27.80
N PRO A 611 19.71 8.86 26.93
CA PRO A 611 19.35 10.23 27.34
C PRO A 611 18.19 10.33 28.35
N MET A 612 17.39 9.28 28.49
CA MET A 612 16.32 9.22 29.49
C MET A 612 16.95 9.01 30.88
N LYS A 613 16.71 9.91 31.82
CA LYS A 613 17.10 9.81 33.23
C LYS A 613 16.13 10.57 34.12
N LEU A 614 15.96 10.14 35.37
CA LEU A 614 15.40 10.97 36.42
C LEU A 614 16.59 11.60 37.15
N ALA A 615 16.68 12.93 37.08
CA ALA A 615 17.78 13.67 37.67
C ALA A 615 17.88 13.37 39.17
N SER A 616 19.11 13.26 39.68
CA SER A 616 19.32 13.09 41.11
C SER A 616 18.79 14.31 41.87
N LYS A 617 17.94 14.08 42.86
CA LYS A 617 17.36 15.12 43.72
C LYS A 617 17.42 14.69 45.18
N PRO A 618 17.41 15.63 46.14
CA PRO A 618 17.17 15.29 47.55
C PRO A 618 15.95 14.38 47.68
N PHE A 619 16.02 13.36 48.55
CA PHE A 619 15.07 12.25 48.56
C PHE A 619 13.62 12.71 48.72
N CYS A 620 13.32 13.67 49.60
CA CYS A 620 11.97 14.19 49.76
C CYS A 620 11.46 14.88 48.49
N GLU A 621 12.32 15.64 47.82
CA GLU A 621 11.96 16.32 46.57
C GLU A 621 11.72 15.30 45.45
N PHE A 622 12.55 14.25 45.39
CA PHE A 622 12.36 13.15 44.45
C PHE A 622 11.02 12.45 44.66
N ILE A 623 10.66 12.15 45.92
CA ILE A 623 9.41 11.47 46.27
C ILE A 623 8.20 12.34 45.92
N ASN A 624 8.23 13.62 46.30
CA ASN A 624 7.10 14.52 46.12
C ASN A 624 6.88 14.95 44.66
N GLN A 625 7.94 14.97 43.83
CA GLN A 625 7.83 15.32 42.42
C GLN A 625 7.70 14.07 41.53
N TYR A 626 8.71 13.20 41.53
CA TYR A 626 8.75 12.08 40.59
C TYR A 626 7.92 10.90 41.07
N TYR A 627 8.12 10.41 42.31
CA TYR A 627 7.37 9.23 42.76
C TYR A 627 5.87 9.48 42.84
N ARG A 628 5.43 10.67 43.29
CA ARG A 628 4.02 11.05 43.37
C ARG A 628 3.28 10.92 42.03
N ASP A 629 3.92 11.28 40.92
CA ASP A 629 3.31 11.22 39.59
C ASP A 629 3.18 9.76 39.10
N TYR A 630 4.09 8.87 39.52
CA TYR A 630 4.15 7.47 39.10
C TYR A 630 3.69 6.44 40.14
N GLN A 631 3.28 6.87 41.34
CA GLN A 631 2.93 5.97 42.45
C GLN A 631 1.81 4.97 42.10
N HIS A 632 0.90 5.36 41.20
CA HIS A 632 -0.20 4.52 40.72
C HIS A 632 0.27 3.21 40.06
N LEU A 633 1.51 3.16 39.56
CA LEU A 633 2.10 1.96 38.95
C LEU A 633 2.53 0.92 39.97
N PHE A 634 2.91 1.35 41.17
CA PHE A 634 3.53 0.48 42.17
C PHE A 634 2.57 0.09 43.29
N LEU A 635 1.61 0.94 43.65
CA LEU A 635 0.70 0.74 44.79
C LEU A 635 -0.20 -0.51 44.65
N LYS A 636 -0.46 -0.97 43.43
CA LYS A 636 -1.25 -2.19 43.19
C LYS A 636 -0.51 -3.47 43.61
N TYR A 637 0.82 -3.46 43.49
CA TYR A 637 1.66 -4.64 43.67
C TYR A 637 2.59 -4.54 44.89
N THR A 638 2.62 -3.39 45.56
CA THR A 638 3.50 -3.11 46.70
C THR A 638 2.74 -2.47 47.86
N ASN A 639 3.31 -2.50 49.07
CA ASN A 639 2.83 -1.71 50.20
C ASN A 639 3.64 -0.42 50.42
N LEU A 640 4.22 0.14 49.36
CA LEU A 640 4.86 1.45 49.45
C LEU A 640 3.83 2.50 49.92
N PRO A 641 4.24 3.50 50.71
CA PRO A 641 3.32 4.49 51.24
C PRO A 641 2.77 5.38 50.11
N PHE A 642 1.49 5.71 50.22
CA PHE A 642 0.83 6.67 49.34
C PHE A 642 1.31 8.09 49.66
N VAL A 643 1.63 8.87 48.64
CA VAL A 643 2.15 10.24 48.78
C VAL A 643 1.04 11.24 48.41
N PRO A 644 0.47 11.97 49.40
CA PRO A 644 -0.56 12.99 49.18
C PRO A 644 0.04 14.30 48.63
N GLU A 645 -0.82 15.25 48.23
CA GLU A 645 -0.37 16.57 47.72
C GLU A 645 0.45 17.38 48.73
N GLU A 646 0.21 17.18 50.03
CA GLU A 646 0.97 17.76 51.15
C GLU A 646 2.42 17.22 51.23
N GLY A 647 2.73 16.15 50.48
CA GLY A 647 4.02 15.49 50.44
C GLY A 647 4.21 14.45 51.54
N LEU A 648 5.15 13.53 51.34
CA LEU A 648 5.52 12.51 52.32
C LEU A 648 7.03 12.55 52.55
N CYS A 649 7.46 13.16 53.67
CA CYS A 649 8.83 13.06 54.14
C CYS A 649 8.93 13.29 55.66
N PRO A 650 9.81 12.60 56.41
CA PRO A 650 10.74 11.54 55.97
C PRO A 650 10.01 10.29 55.49
N PHE A 651 10.61 9.57 54.55
CA PHE A 651 10.08 8.30 54.08
C PHE A 651 10.34 7.22 55.13
N PRO A 652 9.29 6.57 55.67
CA PRO A 652 9.42 5.79 56.88
C PRO A 652 10.23 4.51 56.65
N LYS A 653 11.12 4.19 57.58
CA LYS A 653 11.73 2.86 57.66
C LYS A 653 10.67 1.80 57.96
N GLY A 654 10.85 0.60 57.43
CA GLY A 654 9.82 -0.43 57.54
C GLY A 654 10.00 -1.58 56.57
N THR A 655 9.08 -2.53 56.63
CA THR A 655 9.08 -3.69 55.73
C THR A 655 8.20 -3.42 54.52
N TYR A 656 8.81 -3.38 53.35
CA TYR A 656 8.15 -3.18 52.07
C TYR A 656 8.18 -4.47 51.25
N TRP A 657 7.02 -4.90 50.76
CA TRP A 657 6.86 -6.08 49.95
C TRP A 657 6.39 -5.71 48.54
N ALA A 658 6.77 -6.54 47.57
CA ALA A 658 6.23 -6.53 46.23
C ALA A 658 5.71 -7.93 45.88
N LYS A 659 4.48 -8.03 45.37
CA LYS A 659 3.85 -9.28 44.94
C LYS A 659 3.54 -9.22 43.46
N ASP A 660 4.26 -10.04 42.69
CA ASP A 660 4.10 -10.16 41.24
C ASP A 660 4.11 -8.81 40.51
N ALA A 661 4.99 -7.93 40.98
CA ALA A 661 5.15 -6.58 40.47
C ALA A 661 5.76 -6.64 39.07
N HIS A 662 5.12 -5.94 38.14
CA HIS A 662 5.59 -5.72 36.78
C HIS A 662 5.27 -4.27 36.41
N ILE A 663 6.02 -3.73 35.45
CA ILE A 663 5.76 -2.39 34.91
C ILE A 663 4.80 -2.54 33.74
N ASP A 664 3.72 -1.76 33.74
CA ASP A 664 2.78 -1.75 32.63
C ASP A 664 3.42 -1.16 31.38
N SER A 665 3.20 -1.80 30.24
CA SER A 665 3.63 -1.35 28.92
C SER A 665 3.06 0.02 28.51
N SER A 666 1.94 0.43 29.12
CA SER A 666 1.23 1.68 28.80
C SER A 666 2.01 2.94 29.19
N VAL A 667 2.87 2.88 30.22
CA VAL A 667 3.68 4.02 30.67
C VAL A 667 5.01 4.16 29.94
N ILE A 668 5.32 3.21 29.06
CA ILE A 668 6.56 3.19 28.30
C ILE A 668 6.27 3.72 26.91
N PRO A 669 6.86 4.86 26.52
CA PRO A 669 6.68 5.38 25.18
C PRO A 669 7.07 4.34 24.13
N VAL A 670 6.26 4.18 23.09
CA VAL A 670 6.50 3.28 21.94
C VAL A 670 7.84 3.54 21.23
N VAL A 671 8.45 4.69 21.50
CA VAL A 671 9.78 5.11 21.02
C VAL A 671 10.95 4.49 21.78
N VAL A 672 10.72 3.73 22.86
CA VAL A 672 11.78 3.00 23.57
C VAL A 672 12.22 1.80 22.71
N PRO A 673 13.46 1.79 22.19
CA PRO A 673 13.88 0.76 21.26
C PRO A 673 14.18 -0.57 21.95
N GLU A 674 14.04 -1.67 21.18
CA GLU A 674 14.30 -3.02 21.66
C GLU A 674 15.75 -3.22 22.14
N GLY A 675 15.95 -4.12 23.09
CA GLY A 675 17.27 -4.50 23.59
C GLY A 675 17.29 -4.75 25.09
N LEU A 676 18.47 -5.01 25.62
CA LEU A 676 18.70 -5.19 27.05
C LEU A 676 18.97 -3.83 27.69
N TRP A 677 18.14 -3.44 28.63
CA TRP A 677 18.22 -2.19 29.37
C TRP A 677 18.71 -2.43 30.78
N ARG A 678 19.55 -1.53 31.27
CA ARG A 678 20.00 -1.49 32.66
C ARG A 678 19.49 -0.20 33.29
N CYS A 679 18.56 -0.32 34.22
CA CYS A 679 18.08 0.76 35.07
C CYS A 679 18.88 0.73 36.38
N THR A 680 19.59 1.80 36.71
CA THR A 680 20.35 1.92 37.96
C THR A 680 19.78 3.03 38.81
N THR A 681 19.48 2.73 40.06
CA THR A 681 19.08 3.72 41.06
C THR A 681 20.20 3.91 42.07
N ASP A 682 20.52 5.17 42.32
CA ASP A 682 21.66 5.58 43.14
C ASP A 682 21.16 6.38 44.34
N LEU A 683 21.59 5.98 45.54
CA LEU A 683 21.39 6.71 46.78
C LEU A 683 22.74 7.24 47.24
N THR A 684 22.87 8.55 47.37
CA THR A 684 24.10 9.24 47.77
C THR A 684 23.85 10.07 49.02
N ASP A 685 24.79 10.10 49.96
CA ASP A 685 24.72 11.03 51.10
C ASP A 685 25.15 12.41 50.59
N THR A 686 24.32 13.43 50.82
CA THR A 686 24.55 14.80 50.36
C THR A 686 25.60 15.54 51.19
N GLU A 687 25.87 15.12 52.42
CA GLU A 687 26.89 15.73 53.29
C GLU A 687 28.30 15.22 52.97
N THR A 688 28.44 13.93 52.65
CA THR A 688 29.75 13.31 52.36
C THR A 688 30.00 13.13 50.85
N GLY A 689 28.97 13.18 50.02
CA GLY A 689 29.04 12.88 48.58
C GLY A 689 29.24 11.40 48.26
N GLU A 690 29.21 10.52 49.28
CA GLU A 690 29.50 9.10 49.11
C GLU A 690 28.29 8.34 48.55
N LEU A 691 28.54 7.41 47.61
CA LEU A 691 27.51 6.50 47.10
C LEU A 691 27.20 5.43 48.15
N VAL A 692 26.10 5.64 48.85
CA VAL A 692 25.64 4.82 49.97
C VAL A 692 25.07 3.49 49.49
N ALA A 693 24.33 3.53 48.37
CA ALA A 693 23.76 2.33 47.80
C ALA A 693 23.46 2.47 46.31
N ARG A 694 23.64 1.39 45.56
CA ARG A 694 23.26 1.30 44.14
C ARG A 694 22.48 0.02 43.87
N VAL A 695 21.39 0.16 43.15
CA VAL A 695 20.54 -0.96 42.76
C VAL A 695 20.38 -0.98 41.25
N ALA A 696 20.70 -2.11 40.62
CA ALA A 696 20.60 -2.30 39.18
C ALA A 696 19.51 -3.33 38.84
N LEU A 697 18.60 -2.94 37.94
CA LEU A 697 17.60 -3.81 37.35
C LEU A 697 17.85 -3.93 35.84
N LEU A 698 18.06 -5.15 35.38
CA LEU A 698 18.19 -5.49 33.96
C LEU A 698 16.83 -5.91 33.40
N VAL A 699 16.42 -5.27 32.31
CA VAL A 699 15.11 -5.46 31.67
C VAL A 699 15.30 -5.62 30.18
N THR A 700 14.72 -6.66 29.61
CA THR A 700 14.66 -6.83 28.15
C THR A 700 13.39 -6.15 27.64
N ALA A 701 13.54 -5.20 26.72
CA ALA A 701 12.42 -4.57 26.02
C ALA A 701 12.23 -5.25 24.66
N VAL A 702 11.05 -5.81 24.42
CA VAL A 702 10.67 -6.46 23.15
C VAL A 702 9.40 -5.79 22.62
N ILE A 703 9.37 -5.46 21.33
CA ILE A 703 8.21 -4.89 20.67
C ILE A 703 7.45 -6.03 19.98
N ALA A 704 6.30 -6.40 20.53
CA ALA A 704 5.46 -7.42 19.93
C ALA A 704 4.57 -6.81 18.83
N PHE A 705 4.83 -7.15 17.56
CA PHE A 705 4.03 -6.77 16.40
C PHE A 705 2.94 -7.81 16.11
N TYR A 706 1.68 -7.36 16.00
CA TYR A 706 0.65 -8.11 15.29
C TYR A 706 0.35 -7.40 13.97
N GLN A 707 1.02 -7.88 12.92
CA GLN A 707 0.93 -7.50 11.51
C GLN A 707 1.36 -6.08 11.10
N LEU A 708 2.23 -6.08 10.07
CA LEU A 708 2.95 -4.98 9.39
C LEU A 708 4.21 -4.50 10.11
N ASP A 709 5.36 -5.03 9.67
CA ASP A 709 6.68 -4.45 9.90
C ASP A 709 6.81 -3.13 9.10
N PRO A 710 7.15 -2.02 9.75
CA PRO A 710 8.17 -1.14 9.26
C PRO A 710 9.43 -1.36 10.11
N SER A 711 10.50 -1.79 9.44
CA SER A 711 11.83 -1.94 10.02
C SER A 711 12.33 -0.61 10.62
N ALA A 712 12.06 -0.37 11.90
CA ALA A 712 12.43 0.85 12.61
C ALA A 712 13.94 0.98 12.88
N GLY A 713 14.75 -0.03 12.54
CA GLY A 713 16.20 -0.05 12.75
C GLY A 713 17.07 0.45 11.58
N LEU A 714 16.49 0.85 10.44
CA LEU A 714 17.23 1.12 9.19
C LEU A 714 17.19 2.58 8.71
N MET A 715 16.59 3.51 9.46
CA MET A 715 16.53 4.93 9.12
C MET A 715 17.61 5.74 9.84
N LYS A 716 18.47 6.42 9.07
CA LYS A 716 19.45 7.40 9.58
C LYS A 716 18.90 8.81 9.36
N VAL A 717 18.88 9.64 10.40
CA VAL A 717 18.51 11.06 10.31
C VAL A 717 19.76 11.87 9.97
N ILE A 718 19.78 12.55 8.83
CA ILE A 718 20.88 13.42 8.42
C ILE A 718 20.49 14.87 8.70
N VAL A 719 21.36 15.57 9.42
CA VAL A 719 21.25 17.01 9.70
C VAL A 719 22.18 17.77 8.78
N ASP A 720 21.62 18.65 7.98
CA ASP A 720 22.37 19.54 7.11
C ASP A 720 22.20 20.99 7.58
N PHE A 721 23.29 21.67 7.95
CA PHE A 721 23.24 23.09 8.31
C PHE A 721 22.96 23.93 7.07
N ASP A 722 21.94 24.78 7.13
CA ASP A 722 21.57 25.69 6.04
C ASP A 722 22.20 27.06 6.25
N ARG A 723 21.82 27.76 7.33
CA ARG A 723 22.38 29.07 7.68
C ARG A 723 22.23 29.42 9.16
N TRP A 724 23.01 30.40 9.60
CA TRP A 724 22.92 31.04 10.91
C TRP A 724 22.57 32.51 10.75
N GLU A 725 21.59 32.98 11.50
CA GLU A 725 21.15 34.39 11.54
C GLU A 725 21.36 34.93 12.95
N HIS A 726 22.21 35.95 13.08
CA HIS A 726 22.24 36.78 14.28
C HIS A 726 21.13 37.82 14.14
N ILE A 727 20.14 37.80 15.04
CA ILE A 727 18.97 38.70 14.96
C ILE A 727 19.18 39.94 15.82
N ASN A 728 19.59 39.76 17.09
CA ASN A 728 19.83 40.87 18.03
C ASN A 728 20.85 40.47 19.11
N GLY A 729 21.50 41.44 19.74
CA GLY A 729 22.45 41.22 20.84
C GLY A 729 23.92 41.17 20.43
N SER A 730 24.32 41.93 19.41
CA SER A 730 25.71 42.07 18.96
C SER A 730 26.64 42.58 20.07
N ASP A 731 26.10 43.33 21.03
CA ASP A 731 26.84 43.89 22.18
C ASP A 731 27.09 42.85 23.28
N ILE A 732 26.45 41.67 23.20
CA ILE A 732 26.62 40.57 24.15
C ILE A 732 27.42 39.43 23.51
N PHE A 733 27.06 39.02 22.29
CA PHE A 733 27.72 37.89 21.62
C PHE A 733 27.90 38.14 20.12
N ASN A 734 29.09 38.50 19.68
CA ASN A 734 29.38 38.75 18.27
C ASN A 734 29.73 37.42 17.54
N VAL A 735 28.99 37.09 16.47
CA VAL A 735 29.17 35.87 15.66
C VAL A 735 29.33 36.13 14.18
N GLU A 736 29.77 37.32 13.77
CA GLU A 736 29.94 37.69 12.35
C GLU A 736 30.92 36.77 11.60
N LYS A 737 31.88 36.17 12.32
CA LYS A 737 32.88 35.26 11.75
C LYS A 737 32.41 33.79 11.72
N LEU A 738 31.22 33.49 12.23
CA LEU A 738 30.63 32.14 12.21
C LEU A 738 29.91 31.91 10.88
N ARG A 739 30.30 30.86 10.13
CA ARG A 739 29.72 30.55 8.81
C ARG A 739 29.43 29.07 8.67
N VAL A 740 28.41 28.76 7.87
CA VAL A 740 28.13 27.39 7.41
C VAL A 740 28.92 27.14 6.13
N ARG A 741 29.65 26.02 6.07
CA ARG A 741 30.40 25.59 4.88
C ARG A 741 30.07 24.15 4.51
N LYS A 742 30.08 23.83 3.21
CA LYS A 742 29.96 22.44 2.76
C LYS A 742 31.28 21.72 2.96
N TYR A 743 31.29 20.63 3.73
CA TYR A 743 32.46 19.78 3.94
C TYR A 743 32.56 18.70 2.85
N ASN A 744 31.42 18.10 2.48
CA ASN A 744 31.32 17.18 1.34
C ASN A 744 29.99 17.41 0.56
N ARG A 745 29.63 16.52 -0.38
CA ARG A 745 28.40 16.66 -1.19
C ARG A 745 27.10 16.60 -0.38
N THR A 746 27.12 16.01 0.82
CA THR A 746 25.93 15.67 1.62
C THR A 746 25.96 16.19 3.06
N LEU A 747 27.05 16.83 3.49
CA LEU A 747 27.28 17.27 4.86
C LEU A 747 27.83 18.69 4.89
N SER A 748 27.06 19.59 5.51
CA SER A 748 27.48 20.94 5.86
C SER A 748 27.90 21.01 7.32
N VAL A 749 28.93 21.81 7.59
CA VAL A 749 29.52 22.00 8.92
C VAL A 749 29.54 23.47 9.31
N LEU A 750 29.52 23.73 10.60
CA LEU A 750 29.68 25.06 11.17
C LEU A 750 31.17 25.34 11.44
N ASN A 751 31.67 26.48 10.99
CA ASN A 751 33.06 26.87 11.18
C ASN A 751 33.17 28.39 11.39
N GLY A 752 33.99 28.82 12.36
CA GLY A 752 34.28 30.22 12.61
C GLY A 752 34.58 30.54 14.07
N THR A 753 34.54 31.81 14.41
CA THR A 753 34.81 32.32 15.77
C THR A 753 33.68 33.22 16.23
N GLY A 754 33.14 32.97 17.42
CA GLY A 754 32.25 33.88 18.13
C GLY A 754 32.98 34.54 19.31
N VAL A 755 32.65 35.80 19.60
CA VAL A 755 33.21 36.55 20.73
C VAL A 755 32.08 36.84 21.71
N LEU A 756 32.18 36.30 22.92
CA LEU A 756 31.31 36.67 24.03
C LEU A 756 31.91 37.90 24.72
N LEU A 757 31.17 39.00 24.76
CA LEU A 757 31.64 40.31 25.23
C LEU A 757 31.37 40.55 26.72
N VAL A 758 30.42 39.81 27.30
CA VAL A 758 29.97 39.96 28.70
C VAL A 758 29.96 38.59 29.38
N ASP A 759 30.35 38.57 30.66
CA ASP A 759 30.26 37.37 31.50
C ASP A 759 28.79 37.03 31.77
N LEU A 760 28.36 35.83 31.36
CA LEU A 760 26.98 35.40 31.50
C LEU A 760 26.78 34.73 32.87
N SER A 761 25.94 35.35 33.71
CA SER A 761 25.55 34.86 35.03
C SER A 761 24.03 34.66 35.12
N ASP A 762 23.52 34.25 36.28
CA ASP A 762 22.08 34.11 36.56
C ASP A 762 21.29 35.43 36.47
N LYS A 763 21.92 36.54 36.12
CA LYS A 763 21.20 37.76 35.68
C LYS A 763 20.45 37.57 34.37
N TYR A 764 20.86 36.57 33.58
CA TYR A 764 20.27 36.26 32.29
C TYR A 764 19.50 34.94 32.34
N GLU A 765 18.40 34.88 31.61
CA GLU A 765 17.63 33.68 31.35
C GLU A 765 17.90 33.22 29.91
N TYR A 766 18.16 31.94 29.70
CA TYR A 766 18.47 31.39 28.39
C TYR A 766 17.57 30.21 28.05
N GLY A 767 17.03 30.22 26.83
CA GLY A 767 16.13 29.18 26.34
C GLY A 767 16.29 28.92 24.85
N LEU A 768 15.79 27.77 24.41
CA LEU A 768 15.82 27.34 23.01
C LEU A 768 14.44 26.87 22.56
N SER A 769 13.94 27.42 21.46
CA SER A 769 12.66 27.02 20.85
C SER A 769 12.86 26.52 19.43
N PHE A 770 11.99 25.60 18.99
CA PHE A 770 12.09 24.99 17.66
C PHE A 770 10.84 25.26 16.84
N ALA A 771 11.02 25.50 15.54
CA ALA A 771 9.93 25.67 14.58
C ALA A 771 10.23 24.87 13.30
N ARG A 772 9.20 24.40 12.60
CA ARG A 772 9.32 23.53 11.42
C ARG A 772 8.59 24.11 10.21
N SER A 773 9.23 24.00 9.05
CA SER A 773 8.64 24.22 7.73
C SER A 773 8.70 22.91 6.92
N ALA A 774 7.54 22.37 6.56
CA ALA A 774 7.48 21.13 5.78
C ALA A 774 7.87 21.32 4.30
N GLN A 775 7.57 22.49 3.73
CA GLN A 775 7.74 22.76 2.29
C GLN A 775 8.98 23.61 1.98
N GLY A 776 9.71 24.10 2.99
CA GLY A 776 10.88 24.97 2.78
C GLY A 776 10.55 26.35 2.21
N ASN A 777 9.28 26.77 2.30
CA ASN A 777 8.77 28.05 1.82
C ASN A 777 9.04 29.21 2.81
N SER A 778 10.00 29.04 3.72
CA SER A 778 10.33 29.97 4.82
C SER A 778 9.18 30.29 5.78
N GLN A 779 8.07 29.54 5.75
CA GLN A 779 7.01 29.59 6.76
C GLN A 779 7.30 28.53 7.82
N TYR A 780 7.66 28.97 9.03
CA TYR A 780 8.03 28.09 10.15
C TYR A 780 6.96 28.12 11.23
N ASP A 781 6.32 26.97 11.45
CA ASP A 781 5.34 26.78 12.51
C ASP A 781 6.02 26.34 13.80
N ALA A 782 5.60 26.90 14.94
CA ALA A 782 6.16 26.55 16.24
C ALA A 782 5.97 25.05 16.53
N TYR A 783 7.06 24.38 16.94
CA TYR A 783 7.03 22.97 17.26
C TYR A 783 7.04 22.78 18.79
N PRO A 784 6.36 21.76 19.35
CA PRO A 784 6.22 21.59 20.80
C PRO A 784 7.53 21.32 21.56
N MET A 785 8.60 20.98 20.86
CA MET A 785 9.93 20.78 21.44
C MET A 785 10.53 22.14 21.82
N LYS A 786 10.96 22.31 23.07
CA LYS A 786 11.72 23.46 23.56
C LYS A 786 12.63 23.04 24.71
N LEU A 787 13.80 23.68 24.83
CA LEU A 787 14.53 23.66 26.09
C LEU A 787 13.99 24.82 26.93
N ALA A 788 13.42 24.47 28.08
CA ALA A 788 12.80 25.44 28.97
C ALA A 788 13.82 26.52 29.32
N SER A 789 13.35 27.77 29.27
CA SER A 789 14.14 28.93 29.65
C SER A 789 14.46 28.86 31.15
N ARG A 790 15.72 29.05 31.50
CA ARG A 790 16.24 28.99 32.88
C ARG A 790 17.32 30.04 33.10
N PRO A 791 17.62 30.41 34.36
CA PRO A 791 18.81 31.21 34.66
C PRO A 791 20.05 30.60 34.01
N PHE A 792 20.95 31.43 33.48
CA PHE A 792 22.03 30.99 32.61
C PHE A 792 22.96 29.96 33.29
N CYS A 793 23.29 30.14 34.57
CA CYS A 793 24.15 29.19 35.28
C CYS A 793 23.46 27.84 35.46
N GLU A 794 22.16 27.86 35.77
CA GLU A 794 21.35 26.64 35.88
C GLU A 794 21.25 25.93 34.52
N PHE A 795 21.09 26.67 33.42
CA PHE A 795 21.09 26.13 32.08
C PHE A 795 22.42 25.45 31.73
N ILE A 796 23.55 26.08 32.10
CA ILE A 796 24.89 25.52 31.86
C ILE A 796 25.12 24.25 32.69
N LYS A 797 24.76 24.27 33.98
CA LYS A 797 24.93 23.12 34.88
C LYS A 797 24.04 21.93 34.53
N THR A 798 22.87 22.16 33.94
CA THR A 798 21.92 21.10 33.62
C THR A 798 22.00 20.69 32.14
N HIS A 799 21.62 21.57 31.24
CA HIS A 799 21.43 21.26 29.83
C HIS A 799 22.77 21.21 29.09
N TYR A 800 23.64 22.21 29.27
CA TYR A 800 24.93 22.19 28.60
C TYR A 800 25.85 21.07 29.11
N HIS A 801 25.93 20.87 30.42
CA HIS A 801 26.72 19.79 31.05
C HIS A 801 26.41 18.40 30.47
N ASP A 802 25.13 18.08 30.27
CA ASP A 802 24.70 16.77 29.75
C ASP A 802 25.10 16.56 28.28
N TYR A 803 25.10 17.64 27.49
CA TYR A 803 25.33 17.59 26.04
C TYR A 803 26.71 18.12 25.61
N GLN A 804 27.59 18.48 26.55
CA GLN A 804 28.89 19.08 26.25
C GLN A 804 29.78 18.18 25.37
N HIS A 805 29.64 16.85 25.51
CA HIS A 805 30.36 15.87 24.71
C HIS A 805 30.12 16.00 23.19
N LEU A 806 29.00 16.60 22.77
CA LEU A 806 28.69 16.84 21.35
C LEU A 806 29.52 17.97 20.73
N PHE A 807 29.96 18.93 21.55
CA PHE A 807 30.56 20.17 21.06
C PHE A 807 32.05 20.28 21.40
N LEU A 808 32.52 19.64 22.47
CA LEU A 808 33.91 19.74 22.93
C LEU A 808 34.95 19.25 21.92
N ASN A 809 34.60 18.30 21.05
CA ASN A 809 35.53 17.82 20.01
C ASN A 809 35.79 18.86 18.90
N PHE A 810 34.86 19.79 18.70
CA PHE A 810 34.88 20.74 17.59
C PHE A 810 34.97 22.20 18.04
N THR A 811 35.02 22.46 19.35
CA THR A 811 35.00 23.82 19.93
C THR A 811 35.99 23.95 21.09
N ASN A 812 36.39 25.17 21.42
CA ASN A 812 37.08 25.49 22.68
C ASN A 812 36.13 26.01 23.76
N LEU A 813 34.85 25.65 23.69
CA LEU A 813 33.93 25.97 24.79
C LEU A 813 34.44 25.32 26.07
N PRO A 814 34.31 26.00 27.23
CA PRO A 814 34.87 25.49 28.47
C PRO A 814 34.15 24.20 28.87
N PHE A 815 34.94 23.22 29.33
CA PHE A 815 34.41 22.01 29.96
C PHE A 815 33.75 22.40 31.27
N VAL A 816 32.53 21.90 31.50
CA VAL A 816 31.76 22.21 32.71
C VAL A 816 31.82 20.97 33.62
N PRO A 817 32.41 21.08 34.82
CA PRO A 817 32.39 20.00 35.82
C PRO A 817 31.07 19.97 36.59
N ASP A 818 30.83 18.91 37.39
CA ASP A 818 29.60 18.72 38.18
C ASP A 818 29.34 19.86 39.20
N GLU A 819 30.39 20.53 39.67
CA GLU A 819 30.30 21.72 40.53
C GLU A 819 29.63 22.91 39.81
N GLY A 820 29.66 22.91 38.47
CA GLY A 820 29.14 23.96 37.59
C GLY A 820 30.19 25.01 37.25
N LEU A 821 30.04 25.65 36.09
CA LEU A 821 30.90 26.75 35.65
C LEU A 821 30.05 28.01 35.50
N CYS A 822 30.11 28.90 36.50
CA CYS A 822 29.46 30.20 36.40
C CYS A 822 30.17 31.28 37.26
N PRO A 823 30.25 32.56 36.83
CA PRO A 823 29.79 33.11 35.55
C PRO A 823 30.52 32.49 34.36
N PHE A 824 29.80 32.30 33.25
CA PHE A 824 30.41 31.79 32.03
C PHE A 824 31.31 32.88 31.44
N PRO A 825 32.60 32.58 31.25
CA PRO A 825 33.59 33.62 31.01
C PRO A 825 33.38 34.29 29.65
N LYS A 826 33.53 35.60 29.58
CA LYS A 826 33.65 36.30 28.31
C LYS A 826 34.97 35.93 27.61
N GLY A 827 34.97 35.88 26.29
CA GLY A 827 36.14 35.45 25.53
C GLY A 827 35.84 35.07 24.09
N GLU A 828 36.88 34.67 23.36
CA GLU A 828 36.78 34.19 21.98
C GLU A 828 36.63 32.67 21.93
N TYR A 829 35.51 32.23 21.36
CA TYR A 829 35.16 30.83 21.18
C TYR A 829 35.17 30.45 19.70
N TRP A 830 36.02 29.51 19.32
CA TRP A 830 36.11 28.98 17.98
C TRP A 830 35.34 27.67 17.84
N VAL A 831 34.83 27.45 16.62
CA VAL A 831 34.17 26.22 16.18
C VAL A 831 34.85 25.78 14.89
N LYS A 832 35.30 24.52 14.83
CA LYS A 832 35.96 23.92 13.67
C LYS A 832 35.19 22.68 13.23
N ASP A 833 34.52 22.80 12.09
CA ASP A 833 33.84 21.69 11.40
C ASP A 833 32.84 20.93 12.26
N ALA A 834 32.09 21.65 13.08
CA ALA A 834 31.08 21.04 13.93
C ALA A 834 29.92 20.51 13.07
N TYR A 835 29.56 19.26 13.34
CA TYR A 835 28.38 18.58 12.80
C TYR A 835 27.60 17.89 13.93
N ILE A 836 26.32 17.60 13.70
CA ILE A 836 25.47 16.89 14.65
C ILE A 836 25.34 15.44 14.18
N ASP A 837 25.66 14.48 15.06
CA ASP A 837 25.48 13.07 14.73
C ASP A 837 23.98 12.71 14.63
N SER A 838 23.66 11.93 13.61
CA SER A 838 22.37 11.27 13.41
C SER A 838 21.84 10.48 14.61
N SER A 839 22.75 9.94 15.45
CA SER A 839 22.39 9.10 16.61
C SER A 839 21.71 9.87 17.74
N VAL A 840 21.94 11.18 17.84
CA VAL A 840 21.39 12.01 18.93
C VAL A 840 20.03 12.63 18.61
N ILE A 841 19.58 12.55 17.36
CA ILE A 841 18.26 13.04 16.96
C ILE A 841 17.26 11.89 16.90
N PRO A 842 16.20 11.93 17.72
CA PRO A 842 15.15 10.93 17.67
C PRO A 842 14.52 10.81 16.29
N ILE A 843 14.28 9.58 15.81
CA ILE A 843 13.63 9.30 14.51
C ILE A 843 12.23 9.92 14.42
N VAL A 844 11.57 10.20 15.56
CA VAL A 844 10.27 10.87 15.60
C VAL A 844 10.33 12.32 15.09
N VAL A 845 11.50 12.97 15.11
CA VAL A 845 11.64 14.32 14.56
C VAL A 845 11.35 14.25 13.05
N PRO A 846 10.29 14.91 12.56
CA PRO A 846 9.89 14.74 11.18
C PRO A 846 10.83 15.50 10.22
N GLU A 847 10.94 15.01 9.00
CA GLU A 847 11.73 15.65 7.95
C GLU A 847 11.22 17.07 7.66
N GLY A 848 12.12 17.89 7.11
CA GLY A 848 11.82 19.26 6.70
C GLY A 848 12.89 20.25 7.13
N PHE A 849 12.55 21.53 7.00
CA PHE A 849 13.41 22.63 7.40
C PHE A 849 13.05 23.05 8.81
N TRP A 850 14.05 23.16 9.68
CA TRP A 850 13.91 23.47 11.08
C TRP A 850 14.62 24.78 11.39
N ARG A 851 14.00 25.57 12.28
CA ARG A 851 14.56 26.78 12.85
C ARG A 851 14.67 26.62 14.35
N ALA A 852 15.89 26.57 14.88
CA ALA A 852 16.17 26.61 16.30
C ALA A 852 16.48 28.06 16.70
N THR A 853 15.68 28.63 17.60
CA THR A 853 15.79 30.04 18.02
C THR A 853 16.29 30.08 19.47
N THR A 854 17.46 30.70 19.68
CA THR A 854 18.04 30.95 20.99
C THR A 854 17.56 32.31 21.50
N GLU A 855 17.17 32.38 22.77
CA GLU A 855 16.74 33.63 23.39
C GLU A 855 17.51 33.83 24.70
N LEU A 856 18.10 35.02 24.87
CA LEU A 856 18.70 35.48 26.10
C LEU A 856 17.90 36.67 26.62
N ARG A 857 17.37 36.57 27.84
CA ARG A 857 16.55 37.59 28.49
C ARG A 857 17.21 38.09 29.75
N LEU A 858 17.06 39.38 30.05
CA LEU A 858 17.49 39.92 31.33
C LEU A 858 16.39 39.67 32.38
N ILE A 859 16.69 39.01 33.49
CA ILE A 859 15.65 38.65 34.49
C ILE A 859 15.04 39.90 35.14
N ALA A 860 15.84 40.94 35.37
CA ALA A 860 15.39 42.16 36.05
C ALA A 860 14.37 42.98 35.24
N THR A 861 14.45 42.97 33.91
CA THR A 861 13.58 43.79 33.03
C THR A 861 12.64 42.93 32.16
N GLY A 862 12.90 41.63 32.03
CA GLY A 862 12.17 40.73 31.13
C GLY A 862 12.47 40.95 29.64
N GLU A 863 13.40 41.84 29.31
CA GLU A 863 13.73 42.21 27.93
C GLU A 863 14.66 41.18 27.26
N ILE A 864 14.43 40.90 25.98
CA ILE A 864 15.26 40.00 25.17
C ILE A 864 16.49 40.78 24.70
N VAL A 865 17.63 40.51 25.34
CA VAL A 865 18.89 41.22 25.10
C VAL A 865 19.73 40.57 23.99
N ALA A 866 19.51 39.29 23.68
CA ALA A 866 20.11 38.64 22.51
C ALA A 866 19.20 37.55 21.94
N ARG A 867 19.20 37.42 20.61
CA ARG A 867 18.44 36.40 19.88
C ARG A 867 19.22 35.93 18.65
N GLY A 868 19.37 34.61 18.52
CA GLY A 868 19.95 33.96 17.35
C GLY A 868 19.00 32.93 16.75
N ALA A 869 19.14 32.65 15.46
CA ALA A 869 18.39 31.59 14.79
C ALA A 869 19.31 30.71 13.93
N MET A 870 19.25 29.40 14.15
CA MET A 870 19.93 28.39 13.36
C MET A 870 18.92 27.65 12.48
N TYR A 871 19.23 27.55 11.19
CA TYR A 871 18.41 26.82 10.22
C TYR A 871 19.10 25.53 9.81
N VAL A 872 18.38 24.43 9.95
CA VAL A 872 18.86 23.09 9.58
C VAL A 872 17.83 22.36 8.73
N LYS A 873 18.28 21.52 7.81
CA LYS A 873 17.44 20.62 7.05
C LYS A 873 17.61 19.20 7.59
N LEU A 874 16.50 18.57 7.98
CA LEU A 874 16.47 17.18 8.39
C LEU A 874 15.94 16.31 7.25
N THR A 875 16.70 15.28 6.92
CA THR A 875 16.35 14.25 5.93
C THR A 875 16.56 12.88 6.53
N LYS A 876 15.78 11.88 6.13
CA LYS A 876 15.95 10.49 6.56
C LYS A 876 16.37 9.67 5.35
N GLU A 877 17.42 8.88 5.54
CA GLU A 877 17.87 7.92 4.55
C GLU A 877 17.71 6.50 5.08
N ILE A 878 17.30 5.60 4.19
CA ILE A 878 17.27 4.16 4.47
C ILE A 878 18.66 3.61 4.15
N VAL A 879 19.38 3.14 5.15
CA VAL A 879 20.71 2.54 4.96
C VAL A 879 20.53 1.11 4.48
N ALA A 880 20.93 0.79 3.25
CA ALA A 880 20.99 -0.60 2.81
C ALA A 880 22.13 -1.32 3.55
N VAL A 881 21.81 -2.22 4.48
CA VAL A 881 22.81 -3.10 5.09
C VAL A 881 23.18 -4.18 4.09
N THR A 882 24.38 -4.08 3.54
CA THR A 882 25.03 -5.19 2.83
C THR A 882 25.30 -6.29 3.85
N MET A 883 24.41 -7.29 3.95
CA MET A 883 24.69 -8.48 4.75
C MET A 883 25.76 -9.32 4.06
N LEU A 884 26.99 -9.22 4.56
CA LEU A 884 28.02 -10.23 4.32
C LEU A 884 27.57 -11.52 5.00
N VAL A 885 27.11 -12.47 4.20
CA VAL A 885 26.79 -13.83 4.65
C VAL A 885 28.12 -14.55 4.96
N THR A 886 28.46 -14.67 6.24
CA THR A 886 29.42 -15.68 6.70
C THR A 886 28.73 -17.03 6.73
N GLN A 887 29.16 -17.96 5.88
CA GLN A 887 28.74 -19.36 5.91
C GLN A 887 29.14 -20.02 7.24
N PRO A 888 28.26 -20.82 7.89
CA PRO A 888 28.69 -21.68 8.99
C PRO A 888 29.45 -22.88 8.43
N LYS A 889 30.64 -23.13 8.97
CA LYS A 889 31.38 -24.38 8.81
C LYS A 889 30.69 -25.47 9.65
N THR A 890 30.44 -26.60 8.97
CA THR A 890 30.10 -27.97 9.43
C THR A 890 28.94 -28.14 10.39
#